data_AF-A0A531NB41-F1
#
_entry.id   AF-A0A531NB41-F1
#
_cell.length_a   1.000
_cell.length_b   1.000
_cell.length_c   1.000
_cell.angle_alpha   90.00
_cell.angle_beta   90.00
_cell.angle_gamma   90.00
#
_symmetry.space_group_name_H-M   'P 1'
#
loop_
_entity.id
_entity.type
_entity.pdbx_description
1 polymer ?
#
loop_
_entity_poly.entity_id
_entity_poly.type
_entity_poly.pdbx_seq_one_letter_code
_entity_poly.pdbx_strand_id
1 'polypeptide(L)'
;MRIDVRYVLIERNPLAVVASLANRDGFTTGFSSLLWLRHELEAERATRNYPRIFVSYEAMLEDWRAGIEEITNVLKIDWPRSAIEWQALLSTHFSADHQHFTASPDLLDADPRIADWVKEAYGALTDLGKSGNDEAAKARLDAVRVAFDRASSIFGDASFPEMNVRIKAALDTQAETMRLVEDRSVALEQYQVEFRARESELQKELAEAHAVARDQSKKTGRLADELKRQLDKSAQVQAEQLAEIEVLRDEIATSRGGREVAACSAKSDAERESQQLQVALARSQAEIANYASMIRELRNSTSWRVTRPVRGVKHLAKNPRSSIGVLLQLGRQVVQRLPVPVMVKHAVKMRLIRYNLVRRTAILSRQSVEAISESAADMRIPLALEGGSSVYTQYVAQILAIAKRPAGTDLTYVPRSEEVIDFTRAPLKLIAFYLPQFHPIPENDKWWGKGFTEWTNVAKAVPQYVGHYQPHLPGELGFYDLRVVDVMRQQASLAKSYGVAGFCFHHYWFGGKRLLEMPVQQFLENPDIDIEFCLCWANENWTRRWDGQEQDVLMAQKHSPSDDIAFLDDIVPALMDGRYLRHEGRAVLIVYRANLLPDPAATAVRWRERAKAAGVGDLFLVAAQTFGILDPRPFGFDAAIEFPPHMGMASGLNDRLKIVNPEFRGHVYDYEELAASYSQKKRTPYQLIKTVSPSWDNEARKPGSGHSFYGACPASYAKWLRNAYDITVNSLASDINQPPLVFANAWNEWAEGAHLEPDRKYGYGYLHATANVMRDFIVPDRRLVELSEQSQGKFRKRSRSAIVLHLHYDDLFGEIRESLSNAADSDIFITLRRDAPGAVAESILHTFPNAYLAYFRNRGRDIQPFLQIFPVLLNEGYEAVCKVHSKKSPHRHDGDTLRDNALKGLLGSPEYVRQIVQRFEENPELGLLAPAGSLLDLGELDRNILNRNWLDRLLPKLGMQSQIGRYDTVFPAGSMFWFRPGALRALVDLALGSDEFEDELGQIDGTLAHALERLFAAIASQAGYTVKEIDFPSKDV
;
A
#
# COMPACT_ATOMS: atom_id res chain seq x y z
N MET A 1 -13.49 19.31 -47.49
CA MET A 1 -12.45 18.43 -48.04
C MET A 1 -13.09 17.06 -48.23
N ARG A 2 -13.25 16.56 -49.47
CA ARG A 2 -13.76 15.18 -49.67
C ARG A 2 -12.61 14.23 -49.33
N ILE A 3 -12.72 13.50 -48.23
CA ILE A 3 -11.76 12.46 -47.85
C ILE A 3 -12.13 11.20 -48.62
N ASP A 4 -11.19 10.65 -49.38
CA ASP A 4 -11.35 9.36 -50.06
C ASP A 4 -11.14 8.24 -49.04
N VAL A 5 -12.18 7.46 -48.75
CA VAL A 5 -12.17 6.45 -47.68
C VAL A 5 -11.95 5.06 -48.29
N ARG A 6 -10.94 4.36 -47.78
CA ARG A 6 -10.53 3.03 -48.24
C ARG A 6 -10.35 2.12 -47.03
N TYR A 7 -10.72 0.86 -47.15
CA TYR A 7 -10.80 -0.07 -46.02
C TYR A 7 -9.82 -1.23 -46.16
N VAL A 8 -9.11 -1.55 -45.08
CA VAL A 8 -8.32 -2.77 -44.94
C VAL A 8 -9.00 -3.61 -43.85
N LEU A 9 -9.53 -4.76 -44.22
CA LEU A 9 -10.14 -5.70 -43.28
C LEU A 9 -9.13 -6.80 -43.00
N ILE A 10 -8.65 -6.86 -41.75
CA ILE A 10 -7.68 -7.87 -41.33
C ILE A 10 -8.45 -9.03 -40.73
N GLU A 11 -8.47 -10.17 -41.42
CA GLU A 11 -9.08 -11.39 -40.94
C GLU A 11 -8.09 -12.15 -40.05
N ARG A 12 -8.56 -12.62 -38.89
CA ARG A 12 -7.75 -13.43 -37.96
C ARG A 12 -8.52 -14.68 -37.58
N ASN A 13 -7.82 -15.79 -37.38
CA ASN A 13 -8.46 -17.04 -37.00
C ASN A 13 -9.30 -16.90 -35.71
N PRO A 14 -10.60 -17.30 -35.71
CA PRO A 14 -11.50 -17.17 -34.57
C PRO A 14 -10.96 -17.83 -33.30
N LEU A 15 -10.28 -18.97 -33.39
CA LEU A 15 -9.71 -19.64 -32.21
C LEU A 15 -8.59 -18.81 -31.58
N ALA A 16 -7.78 -18.12 -32.39
CA ALA A 16 -6.74 -17.22 -31.89
C ALA A 16 -7.36 -16.00 -31.19
N VAL A 17 -8.47 -15.47 -31.72
CA VAL A 17 -9.23 -14.37 -31.10
C VAL A 17 -9.87 -14.83 -29.79
N VAL A 18 -10.52 -16.00 -29.79
CA VAL A 18 -11.14 -16.59 -28.59
C VAL A 18 -10.11 -16.81 -27.48
N ALA A 19 -8.94 -17.36 -27.81
CA ALA A 19 -7.87 -17.55 -26.84
C ALA A 19 -7.34 -16.21 -26.29
N SER A 20 -7.22 -15.20 -27.16
CA SER A 20 -6.81 -13.86 -26.77
C SER A 20 -7.82 -13.19 -25.82
N LEU A 21 -9.12 -13.27 -26.11
CA LEU A 21 -10.19 -12.69 -25.29
C LEU A 21 -10.37 -13.44 -23.96
N ALA A 22 -10.20 -14.76 -23.96
CA ALA A 22 -10.20 -15.55 -22.73
C ALA A 22 -9.04 -15.14 -21.81
N ASN A 23 -7.84 -14.93 -22.36
CA ASN A 23 -6.66 -14.53 -21.60
C ASN A 23 -6.73 -13.07 -21.11
N ARG A 24 -7.30 -12.15 -21.91
CA ARG A 24 -7.38 -10.72 -21.58
C ARG A 24 -8.57 -10.39 -20.68
N ASP A 25 -9.75 -10.90 -21.01
CA ASP A 25 -11.03 -10.45 -20.44
C ASP A 25 -11.77 -11.54 -19.64
N GLY A 26 -11.27 -12.78 -19.66
CA GLY A 26 -11.93 -13.92 -19.01
C GLY A 26 -13.23 -14.35 -19.69
N PHE A 27 -13.45 -13.93 -20.94
CA PHE A 27 -14.66 -14.26 -21.69
C PHE A 27 -14.77 -15.75 -22.00
N THR A 28 -16.00 -16.26 -21.98
CA THR A 28 -16.28 -17.65 -22.33
C THR A 28 -16.08 -17.87 -23.82
N THR A 29 -15.70 -19.09 -24.21
CA THR A 29 -15.53 -19.48 -25.61
C THR A 29 -16.74 -19.12 -26.47
N GLY A 30 -17.95 -19.41 -25.98
CA GLY A 30 -19.18 -19.09 -26.70
C GLY A 30 -19.37 -17.59 -26.91
N PHE A 31 -19.21 -16.79 -25.86
CA PHE A 31 -19.36 -15.33 -25.96
C PHE A 31 -18.32 -14.70 -26.89
N SER A 32 -17.04 -15.08 -26.74
CA SER A 32 -15.95 -14.60 -27.60
C SER A 32 -16.16 -14.96 -29.07
N SER A 33 -16.70 -16.14 -29.36
CA SER A 33 -16.97 -16.59 -30.74
C SER A 33 -18.10 -15.79 -31.39
N LEU A 34 -19.15 -15.48 -30.62
CA LEU A 34 -20.27 -14.66 -31.10
C LEU A 34 -19.88 -13.19 -31.27
N LEU A 35 -19.01 -12.68 -30.39
CA LEU A 35 -18.47 -11.33 -30.49
C LEU A 35 -17.64 -11.18 -31.77
N TRP A 36 -16.70 -12.11 -32.01
CA TRP A 36 -15.93 -12.17 -33.25
C TRP A 36 -16.87 -12.19 -34.47
N LEU A 37 -17.86 -13.10 -34.48
CA LEU A 37 -18.82 -13.24 -35.57
C LEU A 37 -19.58 -11.93 -35.86
N ARG A 38 -20.06 -11.24 -34.82
CA ARG A 38 -20.76 -9.94 -34.99
C ARG A 38 -19.82 -8.90 -35.61
N HIS A 39 -18.58 -8.77 -35.11
CA HIS A 39 -17.65 -7.77 -35.61
C HIS A 39 -17.32 -7.96 -37.09
N GLU A 40 -17.05 -9.19 -37.52
CA GLU A 40 -16.69 -9.48 -38.90
C GLU A 40 -17.87 -9.26 -39.87
N LEU A 41 -19.08 -9.67 -39.48
CA LEU A 41 -20.28 -9.49 -40.30
C LEU A 41 -20.63 -8.01 -40.52
N GLU A 42 -20.52 -7.17 -39.48
CA GLU A 42 -20.80 -5.74 -39.61
C GLU A 42 -19.71 -5.02 -40.43
N ALA A 43 -18.44 -5.34 -40.18
CA ALA A 43 -17.32 -4.76 -40.92
C ALA A 43 -17.37 -5.12 -42.41
N GLU A 44 -17.64 -6.39 -42.74
CA GLU A 44 -17.82 -6.80 -44.12
C GLU A 44 -19.01 -6.09 -44.76
N ARG A 45 -20.18 -6.07 -44.11
CA ARG A 45 -21.40 -5.50 -44.70
C ARG A 45 -21.28 -4.00 -44.94
N ALA A 46 -20.73 -3.26 -43.98
CA ALA A 46 -20.61 -1.80 -44.05
C ALA A 46 -19.64 -1.32 -45.14
N THR A 47 -18.69 -2.16 -45.55
CA THR A 47 -17.62 -1.78 -46.47
C THR A 47 -17.87 -2.13 -47.94
N ARG A 48 -18.93 -2.87 -48.29
CA ARG A 48 -19.19 -3.40 -49.65
C ARG A 48 -19.19 -2.35 -50.78
N ASN A 49 -19.56 -1.11 -50.46
CA ASN A 49 -19.68 -0.02 -51.44
C ASN A 49 -18.44 0.88 -51.53
N TYR A 50 -17.35 0.50 -50.86
CA TYR A 50 -16.11 1.27 -50.79
C TYR A 50 -14.92 0.44 -51.30
N PRO A 51 -13.83 1.08 -51.75
CA PRO A 51 -12.58 0.39 -52.02
C PRO A 51 -12.11 -0.35 -50.76
N ARG A 52 -11.98 -1.68 -50.86
CA ARG A 52 -11.62 -2.54 -49.73
C ARG A 52 -10.72 -3.69 -50.13
N ILE A 53 -9.93 -4.18 -49.17
CA ILE A 53 -9.12 -5.40 -49.28
C ILE A 53 -9.27 -6.23 -48.00
N PHE A 54 -9.27 -7.55 -48.14
CA PHE A 54 -9.20 -8.51 -47.04
C PHE A 54 -7.80 -9.09 -46.96
N VAL A 55 -7.20 -9.08 -45.78
CA VAL A 55 -5.83 -9.57 -45.57
C VAL A 55 -5.80 -10.48 -44.36
N SER A 56 -5.15 -11.63 -44.46
CA SER A 56 -4.97 -12.52 -43.30
C SER A 56 -3.92 -11.94 -42.35
N TYR A 57 -4.25 -11.90 -41.05
CA TYR A 57 -3.35 -11.50 -39.98
C TYR A 57 -2.12 -12.43 -39.93
N GLU A 58 -2.35 -13.72 -40.05
CA GLU A 58 -1.30 -14.74 -40.06
C GLU A 58 -0.36 -14.54 -41.28
N ALA A 59 -0.92 -14.36 -42.47
CA ALA A 59 -0.12 -14.09 -43.68
C ALA A 59 0.65 -12.77 -43.58
N MET A 60 0.08 -11.74 -42.96
CA MET A 60 0.77 -10.46 -42.71
C MET A 60 1.96 -10.62 -41.77
N LEU A 61 1.90 -11.53 -40.80
CA LEU A 61 3.06 -11.76 -39.92
C LEU A 61 4.14 -12.62 -40.57
N GLU A 62 3.75 -13.52 -41.49
CA GLU A 62 4.69 -14.34 -42.26
C GLU A 62 5.44 -13.53 -43.34
N ASP A 63 4.72 -12.75 -44.15
CA ASP A 63 5.30 -11.89 -45.19
C ASP A 63 4.53 -10.56 -45.33
N TRP A 64 4.74 -9.67 -44.35
CA TRP A 64 4.14 -8.34 -44.35
C TRP A 64 4.52 -7.50 -45.59
N ARG A 65 5.64 -7.79 -46.26
CA ARG A 65 6.06 -7.00 -47.45
C ARG A 65 5.11 -7.30 -48.61
N ALA A 66 4.84 -8.58 -48.86
CA ALA A 66 3.87 -9.00 -49.86
C ALA A 66 2.48 -8.43 -49.55
N GLY A 67 2.06 -8.46 -48.28
CA GLY A 67 0.76 -7.92 -47.87
C GLY A 67 0.63 -6.39 -48.02
N ILE A 68 1.68 -5.62 -47.71
CA ILE A 68 1.69 -4.17 -47.94
C ILE A 68 1.66 -3.85 -49.45
N GLU A 69 2.41 -4.60 -50.26
CA GLU A 69 2.35 -4.46 -51.73
C GLU A 69 0.95 -4.75 -52.28
N GLU A 70 0.27 -5.77 -51.75
CA GLU A 70 -1.09 -6.12 -52.12
C GLU A 70 -2.09 -5.01 -51.76
N ILE A 71 -2.04 -4.51 -50.52
CA ILE A 71 -2.86 -3.37 -50.05
C ILE A 71 -2.64 -2.16 -50.96
N THR A 72 -1.39 -1.86 -51.29
CA THR A 72 -1.00 -0.74 -52.16
C THR A 72 -1.63 -0.87 -53.55
N ASN A 73 -1.53 -2.07 -54.13
CA ASN A 73 -2.01 -2.35 -55.48
C ASN A 73 -3.53 -2.35 -55.59
N VAL A 74 -4.24 -2.90 -54.59
CA VAL A 74 -5.71 -2.98 -54.58
C VAL A 74 -6.33 -1.63 -54.24
N LEU A 75 -5.84 -0.95 -53.21
CA LEU A 75 -6.40 0.32 -52.75
C LEU A 75 -5.82 1.55 -53.48
N LYS A 76 -4.90 1.37 -54.42
CA LYS A 76 -4.27 2.45 -55.21
C LYS A 76 -3.72 3.56 -54.30
N ILE A 77 -2.94 3.17 -53.30
CA ILE A 77 -2.34 4.08 -52.32
C ILE A 77 -1.03 4.64 -52.88
N ASP A 78 -0.93 5.96 -52.96
CA ASP A 78 0.33 6.65 -53.26
C ASP A 78 1.10 6.88 -51.95
N TRP A 79 2.16 6.11 -51.73
CA TRP A 79 2.97 6.27 -50.52
C TRP A 79 3.85 7.51 -50.60
N PRO A 80 3.92 8.32 -49.52
CA PRO A 80 4.74 9.53 -49.49
C PRO A 80 6.25 9.25 -49.40
N ARG A 81 6.66 7.98 -49.33
CA ARG A 81 8.03 7.50 -49.15
C ARG A 81 8.30 6.36 -50.13
N SER A 82 9.56 6.21 -50.54
CA SER A 82 9.97 5.13 -51.44
C SER A 82 9.83 3.75 -50.79
N ALA A 83 9.74 2.70 -51.61
CA ALA A 83 9.65 1.31 -51.16
C ALA A 83 10.74 0.92 -50.16
N ILE A 84 11.97 1.37 -50.41
CA ILE A 84 13.13 1.09 -49.57
C ILE A 84 12.98 1.75 -48.19
N GLU A 85 12.47 2.98 -48.13
CA GLU A 85 12.34 3.73 -46.89
C GLU A 85 11.26 3.17 -45.96
N TRP A 86 10.07 2.85 -46.48
CA TRP A 86 9.04 2.26 -45.62
C TRP A 86 9.39 0.81 -45.24
N GLN A 87 10.06 0.06 -46.12
CA GLN A 87 10.51 -1.30 -45.77
C GLN A 87 11.53 -1.29 -44.63
N ALA A 88 12.44 -0.31 -44.60
CA ALA A 88 13.40 -0.16 -43.51
C ALA A 88 12.69 0.18 -42.18
N LEU A 89 11.73 1.10 -42.21
CA LEU A 89 10.98 1.54 -41.01
C LEU A 89 10.11 0.43 -40.41
N LEU A 90 9.40 -0.32 -41.24
CA LEU A 90 8.47 -1.35 -40.79
C LEU A 90 9.15 -2.68 -40.44
N SER A 91 10.42 -2.86 -40.80
CA SER A 91 11.19 -4.08 -40.52
C SER A 91 11.30 -4.45 -39.04
N THR A 92 11.08 -3.49 -38.13
CA THR A 92 11.10 -3.70 -36.67
C THR A 92 9.72 -3.87 -36.04
N HIS A 93 8.63 -3.69 -36.81
CA HIS A 93 7.26 -3.65 -36.30
C HIS A 93 6.47 -4.95 -36.54
N PHE A 94 6.83 -5.72 -37.57
CA PHE A 94 6.21 -7.01 -37.87
C PHE A 94 7.13 -8.15 -37.43
N SER A 95 6.86 -8.72 -36.25
CA SER A 95 7.54 -9.93 -35.74
C SER A 95 6.53 -10.99 -35.36
N ALA A 96 6.82 -12.25 -35.71
CA ALA A 96 6.06 -13.41 -35.25
C ALA A 96 6.09 -13.56 -33.71
N ASP A 97 7.08 -12.97 -33.02
CA ASP A 97 7.16 -12.95 -31.55
C ASP A 97 5.98 -12.20 -30.89
N HIS A 98 5.29 -11.34 -31.64
CA HIS A 98 4.10 -10.61 -31.17
C HIS A 98 2.80 -11.41 -31.32
N GLN A 99 2.83 -12.62 -31.89
CA GLN A 99 1.68 -13.49 -32.01
C GLN A 99 1.61 -14.50 -30.87
N HIS A 100 0.91 -14.13 -29.79
CA HIS A 100 0.78 -15.00 -28.61
C HIS A 100 -0.17 -16.20 -28.79
N PHE A 101 -1.06 -16.16 -29.80
CA PHE A 101 -2.02 -17.21 -30.07
C PHE A 101 -2.10 -17.47 -31.58
N THR A 102 -1.78 -18.70 -31.97
CA THR A 102 -1.83 -19.23 -33.34
C THR A 102 -2.86 -20.34 -33.42
N ALA A 103 -3.68 -20.36 -34.46
CA ALA A 103 -4.61 -21.45 -34.73
C ALA A 103 -4.68 -21.71 -36.24
N SER A 104 -4.84 -22.98 -36.63
CA SER A 104 -5.00 -23.35 -38.03
C SER A 104 -6.48 -23.46 -38.42
N PRO A 105 -6.82 -23.28 -39.72
CA PRO A 105 -8.16 -23.54 -40.22
C PRO A 105 -8.65 -24.98 -39.92
N ASP A 106 -7.76 -25.98 -40.00
CA ASP A 106 -8.09 -27.38 -39.68
C ASP A 106 -8.49 -27.56 -38.20
N LEU A 107 -7.84 -26.84 -37.29
CA LEU A 107 -8.18 -26.86 -35.87
C LEU A 107 -9.53 -26.18 -35.58
N LEU A 108 -9.83 -25.09 -36.30
CA LEU A 108 -11.12 -24.42 -36.22
C LEU A 108 -12.25 -25.34 -36.70
N ASP A 109 -12.05 -26.01 -37.85
CA ASP A 109 -13.04 -26.91 -38.42
C ASP A 109 -13.32 -28.11 -37.49
N ALA A 110 -12.26 -28.65 -36.87
CA ALA A 110 -12.35 -29.77 -35.95
C ALA A 110 -12.91 -29.45 -34.55
N ASP A 111 -12.98 -28.18 -34.12
CA ASP A 111 -13.44 -27.82 -32.76
C ASP A 111 -14.98 -27.91 -32.63
N PRO A 112 -15.52 -28.83 -31.80
CA PRO A 112 -16.97 -29.01 -31.65
C PRO A 112 -17.63 -27.91 -30.81
N ARG A 113 -16.85 -27.04 -30.14
CA ARG A 113 -17.36 -25.96 -29.28
C ARG A 113 -17.67 -24.69 -30.06
N ILE A 114 -17.17 -24.59 -31.29
CA ILE A 114 -17.35 -23.44 -32.17
C ILE A 114 -18.54 -23.72 -33.08
N ALA A 115 -19.51 -22.80 -33.09
CA ALA A 115 -20.71 -22.92 -33.90
C ALA A 115 -20.39 -22.90 -35.41
N ASP A 116 -21.14 -23.65 -36.20
CA ASP A 116 -20.94 -23.74 -37.65
C ASP A 116 -21.03 -22.37 -38.34
N TRP A 117 -21.83 -21.44 -37.82
CA TRP A 117 -21.89 -20.05 -38.29
C TRP A 117 -20.54 -19.33 -38.25
N VAL A 118 -19.72 -19.60 -37.23
CA VAL A 118 -18.39 -19.00 -37.07
C VAL A 118 -17.43 -19.59 -38.09
N LYS A 119 -17.52 -20.91 -38.33
CA LYS A 119 -16.70 -21.63 -39.32
C LYS A 119 -17.05 -21.20 -40.74
N GLU A 120 -18.35 -21.11 -41.04
CA GLU A 120 -18.87 -20.67 -42.34
C GLU A 120 -18.50 -19.20 -42.63
N ALA A 121 -18.62 -18.32 -41.62
CA ALA A 121 -18.21 -16.93 -41.77
C ALA A 121 -16.70 -16.79 -42.00
N TYR A 122 -15.88 -17.52 -41.24
CA TYR A 122 -14.43 -17.52 -41.45
C TYR A 122 -14.06 -18.00 -42.86
N GLY A 123 -14.61 -19.13 -43.30
CA GLY A 123 -14.36 -19.64 -44.65
C GLY A 123 -14.78 -18.67 -45.77
N ALA A 124 -15.91 -17.96 -45.60
CA ALA A 124 -16.34 -16.95 -46.55
C ALA A 124 -15.44 -15.70 -46.55
N LEU A 125 -14.93 -15.27 -45.39
CA LEU A 125 -13.96 -14.16 -45.31
C LEU A 125 -12.61 -14.55 -45.94
N THR A 126 -12.15 -15.79 -45.74
CA THR A 126 -10.95 -16.31 -46.40
C THR A 126 -11.11 -16.32 -47.93
N ASP A 127 -12.30 -16.67 -48.45
CA ASP A 127 -12.57 -16.62 -49.90
C ASP A 127 -12.63 -15.18 -50.43
N LEU A 128 -13.13 -14.23 -49.63
CA LEU A 128 -13.03 -12.79 -49.94
C LEU A 128 -11.58 -12.28 -49.92
N GLY A 129 -10.70 -12.88 -49.11
CA GLY A 129 -9.25 -12.66 -49.15
C GLY A 129 -8.64 -13.01 -50.50
N LYS A 130 -9.11 -14.07 -51.16
CA LYS A 130 -8.64 -14.47 -52.49
C LYS A 130 -9.26 -13.64 -53.61
N SER A 131 -10.51 -13.23 -53.44
CA SER A 131 -11.28 -12.43 -54.38
C SER A 131 -12.22 -11.47 -53.65
N GLY A 132 -11.79 -10.21 -53.52
CA GLY A 132 -12.51 -9.19 -52.71
C GLY A 132 -13.95 -8.88 -53.13
N ASN A 133 -14.39 -9.42 -54.27
CA ASN A 133 -15.74 -9.25 -54.80
C ASN A 133 -16.47 -10.58 -55.09
N ASP A 134 -16.10 -11.68 -54.42
CA ASP A 134 -16.79 -12.96 -54.55
C ASP A 134 -18.25 -12.86 -54.05
N GLU A 135 -19.20 -12.91 -54.99
CA GLU A 135 -20.63 -12.84 -54.70
C GLU A 135 -21.16 -14.06 -53.93
N ALA A 136 -20.56 -15.24 -54.12
CA ALA A 136 -20.95 -16.45 -53.38
C ALA A 136 -20.50 -16.38 -51.91
N ALA A 137 -19.33 -15.80 -51.63
CA ALA A 137 -18.87 -15.53 -50.27
C ALA A 137 -19.75 -14.50 -49.55
N LYS A 138 -20.11 -13.40 -50.22
CA LYS A 138 -21.05 -12.39 -49.66
C LYS A 138 -22.42 -12.98 -49.35
N ALA A 139 -22.94 -13.85 -50.22
CA ALA A 139 -24.22 -14.51 -50.00
C ALA A 139 -24.21 -15.43 -48.78
N ARG A 140 -23.11 -16.16 -48.53
CA ARG A 140 -22.93 -16.97 -47.31
C ARG A 140 -22.92 -16.09 -46.05
N LEU A 141 -22.15 -15.00 -46.05
CA LEU A 141 -22.11 -14.06 -44.92
C LEU A 141 -23.48 -13.41 -44.63
N ASP A 142 -24.22 -13.04 -45.68
CA ASP A 142 -25.59 -12.51 -45.53
C ASP A 142 -26.54 -13.56 -44.92
N ALA A 143 -26.42 -14.82 -45.33
CA ALA A 143 -27.22 -15.92 -44.77
C ALA A 143 -26.91 -16.15 -43.28
N VAL A 144 -25.63 -16.19 -42.91
CA VAL A 144 -25.18 -16.31 -41.51
C VAL A 144 -25.70 -15.14 -40.67
N ARG A 145 -25.57 -13.90 -41.17
CA ARG A 145 -26.05 -12.70 -40.47
C ARG A 145 -27.55 -12.73 -40.21
N VAL A 146 -28.36 -13.07 -41.23
CA VAL A 146 -29.82 -13.15 -41.08
C VAL A 146 -30.23 -14.23 -40.06
N ALA A 147 -29.55 -15.38 -40.07
CA ALA A 147 -29.81 -16.44 -39.10
C ALA A 147 -29.43 -16.01 -37.67
N PHE A 148 -28.28 -15.35 -37.53
CA PHE A 148 -27.77 -14.86 -36.25
C PHE A 148 -28.66 -13.75 -35.65
N ASP A 149 -29.08 -12.77 -36.45
CA ASP A 149 -29.95 -11.68 -36.01
C ASP A 149 -31.30 -12.21 -35.48
N ARG A 150 -31.92 -13.17 -36.19
CA ARG A 150 -33.17 -13.81 -35.74
C ARG A 150 -33.01 -14.60 -34.44
N ALA A 151 -31.89 -15.30 -34.27
CA ALA A 151 -31.62 -16.05 -33.05
C ALA A 151 -31.38 -15.11 -31.86
N SER A 152 -30.71 -13.97 -32.08
CA SER A 152 -30.40 -13.00 -31.03
C SER A 152 -31.64 -12.33 -30.45
N SER A 153 -32.64 -12.00 -31.27
CA SER A 153 -33.90 -11.40 -30.79
C SER A 153 -34.71 -12.39 -29.94
N ILE A 154 -34.81 -13.64 -30.39
CA ILE A 154 -35.57 -14.69 -29.69
C ILE A 154 -34.89 -15.08 -28.37
N PHE A 155 -33.56 -15.17 -28.34
CA PHE A 155 -32.81 -15.53 -27.13
C PHE A 155 -32.83 -14.39 -26.10
N GLY A 156 -32.76 -13.14 -26.55
CA GLY A 156 -32.91 -11.96 -25.70
C GLY A 156 -34.28 -11.90 -25.02
N ASP A 157 -35.36 -12.04 -25.80
CA ASP A 157 -36.73 -11.95 -25.29
C ASP A 157 -37.08 -13.09 -24.30
N ALA A 158 -36.46 -14.26 -24.42
CA ALA A 158 -36.73 -15.42 -23.55
C ALA A 158 -35.80 -15.52 -22.33
N SER A 159 -34.53 -15.12 -22.43
CA SER A 159 -33.52 -15.42 -21.41
C SER A 159 -33.37 -14.32 -20.35
N PHE A 160 -33.51 -13.05 -20.73
CA PHE A 160 -33.34 -11.93 -19.80
C PHE A 160 -34.45 -11.83 -18.74
N PRO A 161 -35.74 -12.03 -19.07
CA PRO A 161 -36.82 -12.06 -18.07
C PRO A 161 -36.64 -13.20 -17.06
N GLU A 162 -36.29 -14.40 -17.51
CA GLU A 162 -36.10 -15.58 -16.65
C GLU A 162 -34.87 -15.42 -15.73
N MET A 163 -33.80 -14.80 -16.24
CA MET A 163 -32.62 -14.47 -15.44
C MET A 163 -32.92 -13.39 -14.39
N ASN A 164 -33.74 -12.40 -14.73
CA ASN A 164 -34.21 -11.38 -13.80
C ASN A 164 -35.11 -11.95 -12.69
N VAL A 165 -35.96 -12.93 -12.99
CA VAL A 165 -36.76 -13.65 -11.97
C VAL A 165 -35.85 -14.41 -11.00
N ARG A 166 -34.80 -15.08 -11.50
CA ARG A 166 -33.84 -15.80 -10.64
C ARG A 166 -32.99 -14.87 -9.79
N ILE A 167 -32.58 -13.73 -10.34
CA ILE A 167 -31.88 -12.68 -9.60
C ILE A 167 -32.77 -12.11 -8.50
N LYS A 168 -34.04 -11.83 -8.80
CA LYS A 168 -35.01 -11.35 -7.81
C LYS A 168 -35.23 -12.36 -6.67
N ALA A 169 -35.40 -13.64 -6.99
CA ALA A 169 -35.52 -14.69 -5.97
C ALA A 169 -34.27 -14.81 -5.07
N ALA A 170 -33.08 -14.61 -5.65
CA ALA A 170 -31.83 -14.59 -4.88
C ALA A 170 -31.74 -13.35 -3.96
N LEU A 171 -32.23 -12.19 -4.41
CA LEU A 171 -32.29 -10.96 -3.61
C LEU A 171 -33.29 -11.06 -2.46
N ASP A 172 -34.46 -11.66 -2.68
CA ASP A 172 -35.46 -11.89 -1.63
C ASP A 172 -34.92 -12.83 -0.54
N THR A 173 -34.20 -13.88 -0.94
CA THR A 173 -33.51 -14.80 0.00
C THR A 173 -32.43 -14.07 0.82
N GLN A 174 -31.74 -13.11 0.19
CA GLN A 174 -30.73 -12.28 0.86
C GLN A 174 -31.35 -11.34 1.88
N ALA A 175 -32.53 -10.76 1.60
CA ALA A 175 -33.25 -9.90 2.54
C ALA A 175 -33.75 -10.67 3.78
N GLU A 176 -34.22 -11.91 3.60
CA GLU A 176 -34.66 -12.77 4.70
C GLU A 176 -33.48 -13.20 5.60
N THR A 177 -32.33 -13.48 4.98
CA THR A 177 -31.07 -13.74 5.70
C THR A 177 -30.62 -12.52 6.51
N MET A 178 -30.82 -11.31 5.98
CA MET A 178 -30.44 -10.07 6.66
C MET A 178 -31.24 -9.86 7.96
N ARG A 179 -32.54 -10.15 7.95
CA ARG A 179 -33.39 -10.09 9.15
C ARG A 179 -32.95 -11.05 10.24
N LEU A 180 -32.60 -12.29 9.87
CA LEU A 180 -32.07 -13.28 10.82
C LEU A 180 -30.74 -12.86 11.44
N VAL A 181 -29.91 -12.14 10.69
CA VAL A 181 -28.65 -11.57 11.20
C VAL A 181 -28.91 -10.43 12.19
N GLU A 182 -29.91 -9.59 11.92
CA GLU A 182 -30.29 -8.48 12.78
C GLU A 182 -30.83 -8.97 14.14
N ASP A 183 -31.73 -9.97 14.13
CA ASP A 183 -32.23 -10.59 15.38
C ASP A 183 -31.10 -11.23 16.22
N ARG A 184 -30.11 -11.82 15.55
CA ARG A 184 -28.95 -12.44 16.22
C ARG A 184 -27.95 -11.40 16.73
N SER A 185 -27.88 -10.23 16.10
CA SER A 185 -27.05 -9.10 16.56
C SER A 185 -27.56 -8.53 17.89
N VAL A 186 -28.88 -8.39 18.05
CA VAL A 186 -29.51 -7.94 19.29
C VAL A 186 -29.24 -8.92 20.45
N ALA A 187 -29.29 -10.24 20.19
CA ALA A 187 -28.94 -11.25 21.17
C ALA A 187 -27.45 -11.20 21.59
N LEU A 188 -26.55 -10.90 20.64
CA LEU A 188 -25.11 -10.77 20.92
C LEU A 188 -24.78 -9.54 21.76
N GLU A 189 -25.51 -8.44 21.59
CA GLU A 189 -25.36 -7.25 22.45
C GLU A 189 -25.71 -7.53 23.92
N GLN A 190 -26.76 -8.33 24.15
CA GLN A 190 -27.12 -8.76 25.52
C GLN A 190 -26.02 -9.62 26.15
N TYR A 191 -25.44 -10.56 25.40
CA TYR A 191 -24.31 -11.37 25.87
C TYR A 191 -23.05 -10.54 26.14
N GLN A 192 -22.79 -9.49 25.35
CA GLN A 192 -21.65 -8.59 25.59
C GLN A 192 -21.77 -7.83 26.92
N VAL A 193 -22.98 -7.44 27.32
CA VAL A 193 -23.23 -6.78 28.60
C VAL A 193 -22.94 -7.73 29.76
N GLU A 194 -23.42 -8.98 29.70
CA GLU A 194 -23.14 -10.00 30.72
C GLU A 194 -21.65 -10.36 30.80
N PHE A 195 -20.97 -10.47 29.65
CA PHE A 195 -19.55 -10.77 29.60
C PHE A 195 -18.70 -9.67 30.24
N ARG A 196 -19.01 -8.39 29.98
CA ARG A 196 -18.32 -7.24 30.61
C ARG A 196 -18.51 -7.21 32.14
N ALA A 197 -19.70 -7.59 32.63
CA ALA A 197 -19.93 -7.69 34.06
C ALA A 197 -19.05 -8.78 34.69
N ARG A 198 -18.90 -9.93 34.02
CA ARG A 198 -18.06 -11.03 34.50
C ARG A 198 -16.56 -10.72 34.44
N GLU A 199 -16.12 -9.99 33.43
CA GLU A 199 -14.73 -9.54 33.29
C GLU A 199 -14.33 -8.59 34.43
N SER A 200 -15.20 -7.65 34.79
CA SER A 200 -14.98 -6.73 35.92
C SER A 200 -14.82 -7.49 37.25
N GLU A 201 -15.60 -8.55 37.45
CA GLU A 201 -15.52 -9.41 38.64
C GLU A 201 -14.17 -10.18 38.70
N LEU A 202 -13.73 -10.75 37.56
CA LEU A 202 -12.44 -11.44 37.45
C LEU A 202 -11.25 -10.50 37.65
N GLN A 203 -11.32 -9.25 37.17
CA GLN A 203 -10.27 -8.26 37.38
C GLN A 203 -10.11 -7.91 38.87
N LYS A 204 -11.22 -7.88 39.62
CA LYS A 204 -11.19 -7.67 41.07
C LYS A 204 -10.52 -8.84 41.80
N GLU A 205 -10.86 -10.08 41.46
CA GLU A 205 -10.21 -11.27 42.02
C GLU A 205 -8.71 -11.32 41.71
N LEU A 206 -8.31 -10.95 40.49
CA LEU A 206 -6.90 -10.89 40.09
C LEU A 206 -6.11 -9.83 40.87
N ALA A 207 -6.72 -8.67 41.14
CA ALA A 207 -6.11 -7.62 41.95
C ALA A 207 -5.86 -8.08 43.40
N GLU A 208 -6.81 -8.82 43.98
CA GLU A 208 -6.68 -9.41 45.31
C GLU A 208 -5.57 -10.48 45.36
N ALA A 209 -5.51 -11.37 44.35
CA ALA A 209 -4.46 -12.37 44.23
C ALA A 209 -3.05 -11.74 44.11
N HIS A 210 -2.91 -10.67 43.33
CA HIS A 210 -1.66 -9.93 43.20
C HIS A 210 -1.23 -9.23 44.50
N ALA A 211 -2.18 -8.78 45.32
CA ALA A 211 -1.87 -8.20 46.63
C ALA A 211 -1.31 -9.27 47.59
N VAL A 212 -1.90 -10.47 47.61
CA VAL A 212 -1.43 -11.61 48.41
C VAL A 212 -0.03 -12.06 47.98
N ALA A 213 0.23 -12.17 46.67
CA ALA A 213 1.54 -12.56 46.14
C ALA A 213 2.64 -11.55 46.52
N ARG A 214 2.33 -10.24 46.51
CA ARG A 214 3.26 -9.20 46.97
C ARG A 214 3.58 -9.30 48.46
N ASP A 215 2.60 -9.64 49.30
CA ASP A 215 2.85 -9.83 50.73
C ASP A 215 3.72 -11.06 51.01
N GLN A 216 3.49 -12.17 50.29
CA GLN A 216 4.35 -13.36 50.36
C GLN A 216 5.79 -13.06 49.92
N SER A 217 5.97 -12.31 48.83
CA SER A 217 7.30 -11.91 48.34
C SER A 217 8.06 -11.04 49.36
N LYS A 218 7.37 -10.15 50.09
CA LYS A 218 7.98 -9.37 51.18
C LYS A 218 8.37 -10.27 52.37
N LYS A 219 7.56 -11.26 52.71
CA LYS A 219 7.87 -12.24 53.78
C LYS A 219 9.07 -13.11 53.42
N THR A 220 9.16 -13.61 52.19
CA THR A 220 10.30 -14.40 51.73
C THR A 220 11.59 -13.58 51.68
N GLY A 221 11.52 -12.30 51.28
CA GLY A 221 12.65 -11.37 51.36
C GLY A 221 13.18 -11.20 52.79
N ARG A 222 12.28 -10.96 53.77
CA ARG A 222 12.69 -10.86 55.20
C ARG A 222 13.31 -12.14 55.75
N LEU A 223 12.77 -13.30 55.38
CA LEU A 223 13.32 -14.61 55.77
C LEU A 223 14.71 -14.85 55.16
N ALA A 224 14.92 -14.45 53.90
CA ALA A 224 16.22 -14.55 53.24
C ALA A 224 17.28 -13.66 53.91
N ASP A 225 16.91 -12.42 54.29
CA ASP A 225 17.79 -11.51 55.02
C ASP A 225 18.16 -12.05 56.41
N GLU A 226 17.20 -12.65 57.13
CA GLU A 226 17.46 -13.27 58.44
C GLU A 226 18.36 -14.50 58.31
N LEU A 227 18.12 -15.35 57.30
CA LEU A 227 18.96 -16.51 57.03
C LEU A 227 20.40 -16.10 56.68
N LYS A 228 20.57 -14.99 55.93
CA LYS A 228 21.88 -14.43 55.62
C LYS A 228 22.61 -13.97 56.88
N ARG A 229 21.93 -13.27 57.80
CA ARG A 229 22.51 -12.87 59.09
C ARG A 229 22.93 -14.05 59.95
N GLN A 230 22.14 -15.13 59.96
CA GLN A 230 22.50 -16.36 60.68
C GLN A 230 23.72 -17.05 60.07
N LEU A 231 23.82 -17.08 58.73
CA LEU A 231 24.99 -17.58 58.01
C LEU A 231 26.25 -16.77 58.33
N ASP A 232 26.17 -15.44 58.30
CA ASP A 232 27.29 -14.56 58.62
C ASP A 232 27.76 -14.76 60.09
N LYS A 233 26.82 -14.90 61.02
CA LYS A 233 27.12 -15.18 62.44
C LYS A 233 27.75 -16.56 62.63
N SER A 234 27.28 -17.57 61.91
CA SER A 234 27.86 -18.93 61.92
C SER A 234 29.28 -18.94 61.35
N ALA A 235 29.53 -18.19 60.28
CA ALA A 235 30.86 -18.03 59.69
C ALA A 235 31.83 -17.34 60.65
N GLN A 236 31.36 -16.33 61.40
CA GLN A 236 32.16 -15.64 62.41
C GLN A 236 32.54 -16.58 63.57
N VAL A 237 31.60 -17.38 64.08
CA VAL A 237 31.87 -18.38 65.13
C VAL A 237 32.85 -19.45 64.64
N GLN A 238 32.73 -19.90 63.37
CA GLN A 238 33.70 -20.84 62.79
C GLN A 238 35.10 -20.23 62.69
N ALA A 239 35.23 -18.95 62.36
CA ALA A 239 36.51 -18.26 62.29
C ALA A 239 37.17 -18.14 63.68
N GLU A 240 36.38 -17.84 64.72
CA GLU A 240 36.87 -17.80 66.11
C GLU A 240 37.32 -19.19 66.60
N GLN A 241 36.56 -20.24 66.31
CA GLN A 241 36.95 -21.62 66.64
C GLN A 241 38.21 -22.07 65.90
N LEU A 242 38.39 -21.67 64.64
CA LEU A 242 39.61 -21.97 63.88
C LEU A 242 40.84 -21.28 64.47
N ALA A 243 40.70 -20.02 64.90
CA ALA A 243 41.78 -19.29 65.59
C ALA A 243 42.14 -19.94 66.94
N GLU A 244 41.14 -20.40 67.71
CA GLU A 244 41.37 -21.10 68.98
C GLU A 244 42.06 -22.46 68.78
N ILE A 245 41.70 -23.19 67.70
CA ILE A 245 42.38 -24.43 67.30
C ILE A 245 43.85 -24.17 66.91
N GLU A 246 44.15 -23.04 66.27
CA GLU A 246 45.53 -22.65 65.93
C GLU A 246 46.37 -22.36 67.17
N VAL A 247 45.82 -21.62 68.14
CA VAL A 247 46.50 -21.37 69.43
C VAL A 247 46.76 -22.67 70.18
N LEU A 248 45.78 -23.57 70.25
CA LEU A 248 45.94 -24.89 70.89
C LEU A 248 46.96 -25.77 70.16
N ARG A 249 47.07 -25.65 68.82
CA ARG A 249 48.10 -26.37 68.05
C ARG A 249 49.51 -25.88 68.38
N ASP A 250 49.70 -24.57 68.54
CA ASP A 250 50.99 -23.99 68.93
C ASP A 250 51.36 -24.36 70.37
N GLU A 251 50.41 -24.40 71.30
CA GLU A 251 50.64 -24.91 72.67
C GLU A 251 51.03 -26.39 72.69
N ILE A 252 50.36 -27.23 71.88
CA ILE A 252 50.70 -28.65 71.74
C ILE A 252 52.08 -28.85 71.11
N ALA A 253 52.46 -28.01 70.12
CA ALA A 253 53.78 -28.04 69.51
C ALA A 253 54.89 -27.68 70.53
N THR A 254 54.63 -26.68 71.37
CA THR A 254 55.55 -26.26 72.44
C THR A 254 55.68 -27.33 73.54
N SER A 255 54.58 -27.99 73.90
CA SER A 255 54.55 -29.09 74.88
C SER A 255 55.21 -30.38 74.34
N ARG A 256 55.14 -30.64 73.02
CA ARG A 256 55.87 -31.72 72.35
C ARG A 256 57.39 -31.48 72.35
N GLY A 257 57.84 -30.25 72.08
CA GLY A 257 59.24 -29.87 72.18
C GLY A 257 59.83 -30.11 73.58
N GLY A 258 59.06 -29.82 74.64
CA GLY A 258 59.47 -30.11 76.02
C GLY A 258 59.53 -31.61 76.38
N ARG A 259 58.66 -32.44 75.78
CA ARG A 259 58.64 -33.90 76.00
C ARG A 259 59.73 -34.64 75.23
N GLU A 260 60.14 -34.15 74.06
CA GLU A 260 61.26 -34.73 73.29
C GLU A 260 62.62 -34.52 73.97
N VAL A 261 62.81 -33.40 74.67
CA VAL A 261 64.01 -33.14 75.49
C VAL A 261 64.05 -34.03 76.74
N ALA A 262 62.90 -34.28 77.38
CA ALA A 262 62.80 -35.20 78.52
C ALA A 262 63.02 -36.68 78.10
N ALA A 263 62.49 -37.09 76.94
CA ALA A 263 62.67 -38.43 76.37
C ALA A 263 64.14 -38.71 75.97
N CYS A 264 64.90 -37.68 75.57
CA CYS A 264 66.32 -37.81 75.26
C CYS A 264 67.18 -38.08 76.52
N SER A 265 66.79 -37.54 77.68
CA SER A 265 67.46 -37.83 78.96
C SER A 265 67.12 -39.23 79.49
N ALA A 266 65.86 -39.68 79.38
CA ALA A 266 65.43 -41.00 79.81
C ALA A 266 66.00 -42.14 78.93
N LYS A 267 66.28 -41.87 77.65
CA LYS A 267 66.94 -42.83 76.75
C LYS A 267 68.42 -43.04 77.10
N SER A 268 69.13 -41.99 77.51
CA SER A 268 70.52 -42.07 78.01
C SER A 268 70.62 -42.93 79.28
N ASP A 269 69.64 -42.82 80.19
CA ASP A 269 69.63 -43.60 81.43
C ASP A 269 69.23 -45.06 81.21
N ALA A 270 68.28 -45.34 80.29
CA ALA A 270 67.93 -46.70 79.89
C ALA A 270 69.05 -47.42 79.11
N GLU A 271 69.88 -46.70 78.36
CA GLU A 271 71.06 -47.24 77.67
C GLU A 271 72.18 -47.65 78.66
N ARG A 272 72.31 -46.95 79.81
CA ARG A 272 73.20 -47.34 80.92
C ARG A 272 72.71 -48.58 81.67
N GLU A 273 71.41 -48.72 81.92
CA GLU A 273 70.82 -49.93 82.53
C GLU A 273 70.92 -51.15 81.61
N SER A 274 70.71 -50.97 80.29
CA SER A 274 70.85 -52.03 79.28
C SER A 274 72.29 -52.56 79.19
N GLN A 275 73.31 -51.70 79.30
CA GLN A 275 74.71 -52.14 79.37
C GLN A 275 75.03 -52.92 80.65
N GLN A 276 74.44 -52.59 81.80
CA GLN A 276 74.60 -53.36 83.04
C GLN A 276 73.89 -54.72 82.97
N LEU A 277 72.71 -54.79 82.35
CA LEU A 277 71.97 -56.03 82.14
C LEU A 277 72.62 -56.95 81.10
N GLN A 278 73.29 -56.43 80.07
CA GLN A 278 74.06 -57.25 79.12
C GLN A 278 75.27 -57.94 79.76
N VAL A 279 75.94 -57.28 80.71
CA VAL A 279 77.04 -57.88 81.50
C VAL A 279 76.51 -58.96 82.46
N ALA A 280 75.31 -58.79 83.02
CA ALA A 280 74.64 -59.82 83.85
C ALA A 280 74.12 -61.01 83.01
N LEU A 281 73.61 -60.75 81.80
CA LEU A 281 73.12 -61.77 80.87
C LEU A 281 74.26 -62.65 80.32
N ALA A 282 75.43 -62.06 80.03
CA ALA A 282 76.62 -62.82 79.66
C ALA A 282 77.09 -63.77 80.79
N ARG A 283 76.89 -63.39 82.05
CA ARG A 283 77.20 -64.21 83.24
C ARG A 283 76.20 -65.36 83.43
N SER A 284 74.91 -65.12 83.17
CA SER A 284 73.85 -66.15 83.24
C SER A 284 73.87 -67.11 82.04
N GLN A 285 74.25 -66.66 80.84
CA GLN A 285 74.40 -67.50 79.65
C GLN A 285 75.60 -68.48 79.77
N ALA A 286 76.63 -68.14 80.54
CA ALA A 286 77.70 -69.07 80.92
C ALA A 286 77.23 -70.18 81.90
N GLU A 287 76.24 -69.91 82.75
CA GLU A 287 75.62 -70.91 83.63
C GLU A 287 74.63 -71.82 82.88
N ILE A 288 73.87 -71.28 81.92
CA ILE A 288 72.93 -72.06 81.09
C ILE A 288 73.66 -73.05 80.16
N ALA A 289 74.88 -72.72 79.70
CA ALA A 289 75.72 -73.64 78.95
C ALA A 289 76.16 -74.88 79.76
N ASN A 290 76.33 -74.74 81.09
CA ASN A 290 76.59 -75.85 82.01
C ASN A 290 75.34 -76.72 82.24
N TYR A 291 74.14 -76.13 82.33
CA TYR A 291 72.90 -76.90 82.47
C TYR A 291 72.41 -77.57 81.16
N ALA A 292 72.76 -77.01 80.00
CA ALA A 292 72.46 -77.61 78.69
C ALA A 292 73.32 -78.85 78.36
N SER A 293 74.43 -79.05 79.07
CA SER A 293 75.23 -80.30 79.06
C SER A 293 74.57 -81.40 79.90
N MET A 294 73.94 -81.04 81.03
CA MET A 294 73.24 -81.96 81.94
C MET A 294 71.87 -82.42 81.40
N ILE A 295 71.18 -81.59 80.62
CA ILE A 295 69.90 -81.93 79.97
C ILE A 295 70.10 -82.79 78.71
N ARG A 296 71.32 -82.81 78.13
CA ARG A 296 71.65 -83.66 76.99
C ARG A 296 71.84 -85.14 77.38
N GLU A 297 72.19 -85.42 78.64
CA GLU A 297 72.20 -86.78 79.22
C GLU A 297 70.79 -87.27 79.62
N LEU A 298 69.88 -86.37 80.02
CA LEU A 298 68.47 -86.71 80.27
C LEU A 298 67.65 -87.01 78.99
N ARG A 299 68.22 -86.72 77.81
CA ARG A 299 67.60 -86.96 76.50
C ARG A 299 67.80 -88.38 75.94
N ASN A 300 68.40 -89.29 76.73
CA ASN A 300 68.56 -90.72 76.41
C ASN A 300 67.76 -91.65 77.37
N SER A 301 66.50 -91.30 77.65
CA SER A 301 65.59 -92.18 78.40
C SER A 301 64.24 -92.34 77.70
N THR A 302 63.93 -93.59 77.39
CA THR A 302 62.79 -94.08 76.61
C THR A 302 61.54 -94.24 77.47
N SER A 303 60.82 -93.15 77.81
CA SER A 303 59.61 -93.30 78.67
C SER A 303 58.60 -92.13 78.71
N TRP A 304 58.48 -91.30 77.66
CA TRP A 304 57.27 -90.46 77.47
C TRP A 304 56.46 -90.79 76.21
N ARG A 305 56.67 -92.00 75.70
CA ARG A 305 55.87 -92.66 74.66
C ARG A 305 54.65 -93.42 75.23
N VAL A 306 54.29 -93.20 76.49
CA VAL A 306 53.26 -93.99 77.24
C VAL A 306 52.06 -93.17 77.75
N THR A 307 52.01 -91.84 77.63
CA THR A 307 50.81 -91.02 77.97
C THR A 307 49.96 -90.64 76.75
N ARG A 308 50.09 -91.41 75.66
CA ARG A 308 49.58 -91.11 74.30
C ARG A 308 48.11 -91.50 73.97
N PRO A 309 47.28 -92.18 74.80
CA PRO A 309 45.90 -92.48 74.35
C PRO A 309 44.74 -92.21 75.35
N VAL A 310 44.70 -91.10 76.12
CA VAL A 310 43.55 -90.83 77.05
C VAL A 310 42.91 -89.42 77.01
N ARG A 311 43.30 -88.44 76.19
CA ARG A 311 42.46 -87.22 76.01
C ARG A 311 42.53 -86.67 74.58
N GLY A 312 41.85 -87.19 73.57
CA GLY A 312 40.64 -88.01 73.63
C GLY A 312 39.43 -87.13 74.00
N VAL A 313 38.65 -86.74 73.00
CA VAL A 313 37.22 -86.47 73.19
C VAL A 313 36.86 -85.19 73.97
N LYS A 314 37.37 -84.04 73.53
CA LYS A 314 36.50 -82.87 73.36
C LYS A 314 36.77 -82.23 72.00
N HIS A 315 36.23 -82.89 70.98
CA HIS A 315 35.79 -82.35 69.69
C HIS A 315 36.33 -80.96 69.31
N LEU A 316 37.26 -80.80 68.37
CA LEU A 316 37.47 -81.61 67.17
C LEU A 316 36.18 -81.77 66.37
N ALA A 317 35.76 -80.66 65.77
CA ALA A 317 35.58 -80.54 64.33
C ALA A 317 35.96 -79.08 63.97
N LYS A 318 37.24 -78.77 63.75
CA LYS A 318 37.90 -78.78 62.43
C LYS A 318 37.03 -78.16 61.32
N ASN A 319 37.36 -76.90 60.98
CA ASN A 319 37.42 -76.24 59.64
C ASN A 319 37.10 -77.14 58.43
N PRO A 320 36.58 -76.65 57.26
CA PRO A 320 36.84 -75.33 56.65
C PRO A 320 35.69 -74.77 55.74
N ARG A 321 35.98 -73.65 55.06
CA ARG A 321 35.26 -73.01 53.93
C ARG A 321 34.55 -73.97 52.95
N SER A 322 33.29 -73.67 52.61
CA SER A 322 32.76 -73.70 51.24
C SER A 322 31.31 -73.23 51.19
N SER A 323 31.02 -72.33 50.24
CA SER A 323 29.92 -72.42 49.27
C SER A 323 28.50 -72.78 49.75
N ILE A 324 27.56 -71.93 49.32
CA ILE A 324 26.18 -72.30 48.97
C ILE A 324 25.30 -72.75 50.15
N GLY A 325 24.32 -71.92 50.53
CA GLY A 325 23.23 -72.42 51.37
C GLY A 325 22.72 -71.48 52.46
N VAL A 326 22.63 -70.18 52.20
CA VAL A 326 21.44 -69.43 52.67
C VAL A 326 20.75 -68.77 51.47
N LEU A 327 20.82 -69.51 50.34
CA LEU A 327 19.75 -69.51 49.37
C LEU A 327 18.44 -69.73 50.12
N LEU A 328 17.53 -68.79 49.89
CA LEU A 328 16.12 -69.04 49.69
C LEU A 328 15.33 -69.44 50.94
N GLN A 329 14.16 -68.80 51.04
CA GLN A 329 13.12 -68.97 52.07
C GLN A 329 13.37 -68.09 53.30
N LEU A 330 13.06 -66.80 53.25
CA LEU A 330 11.70 -66.32 53.00
C LEU A 330 11.69 -65.08 52.10
N GLY A 331 11.68 -65.31 50.79
CA GLY A 331 10.86 -64.49 49.90
C GLY A 331 9.40 -64.66 50.29
N ARG A 332 8.56 -63.68 49.94
CA ARG A 332 7.19 -63.44 50.45
C ARG A 332 7.27 -62.57 51.73
N GLN A 333 7.17 -61.27 51.64
CA GLN A 333 6.00 -60.61 51.08
C GLN A 333 6.43 -59.48 50.17
N VAL A 334 6.44 -59.85 48.88
CA VAL A 334 6.15 -59.00 47.74
C VAL A 334 7.23 -57.94 47.48
N VAL A 335 8.24 -58.17 46.62
CA VAL A 335 8.15 -58.06 45.14
C VAL A 335 7.56 -56.69 44.69
N GLN A 336 7.38 -55.75 45.64
CA GLN A 336 6.20 -54.87 45.74
C GLN A 336 4.93 -55.71 45.44
N ARG A 337 3.70 -55.20 45.41
CA ARG A 337 2.87 -55.70 44.29
C ARG A 337 3.41 -54.99 43.04
N LEU A 338 4.65 -55.34 42.66
CA LEU A 338 5.39 -55.04 41.43
C LEU A 338 5.63 -53.53 41.12
N PRO A 339 6.48 -53.17 40.15
CA PRO A 339 7.95 -53.22 40.24
C PRO A 339 8.65 -51.94 39.67
N VAL A 340 9.98 -51.90 39.85
CA VAL A 340 11.04 -51.19 39.08
C VAL A 340 11.80 -50.07 39.86
N PRO A 341 13.04 -50.38 40.33
CA PRO A 341 13.95 -49.44 41.00
C PRO A 341 14.80 -48.53 40.08
N VAL A 342 15.26 -47.43 40.66
CA VAL A 342 15.94 -46.25 40.08
C VAL A 342 17.31 -46.51 39.41
N MET A 343 17.82 -47.74 39.32
CA MET A 343 19.02 -48.03 38.50
C MET A 343 18.75 -48.33 37.01
N VAL A 344 17.48 -48.44 36.60
CA VAL A 344 17.10 -48.34 35.17
C VAL A 344 17.08 -46.86 34.70
N LYS A 345 17.03 -45.90 35.64
CA LYS A 345 17.09 -44.45 35.36
C LYS A 345 18.51 -43.90 35.11
N HIS A 346 19.58 -44.70 35.24
CA HIS A 346 20.96 -44.24 35.00
C HIS A 346 21.76 -45.09 33.99
N ALA A 347 21.28 -46.26 33.57
CA ALA A 347 21.95 -47.10 32.55
C ALA A 347 21.50 -46.81 31.10
N VAL A 348 20.36 -46.13 30.90
CA VAL A 348 19.93 -45.62 29.57
C VAL A 348 20.58 -44.27 29.24
N LYS A 349 21.02 -43.54 30.28
CA LYS A 349 21.63 -42.20 30.17
C LYS A 349 23.10 -42.21 29.73
N MET A 350 23.75 -43.38 29.67
CA MET A 350 25.21 -43.48 29.43
C MET A 350 25.62 -44.39 28.25
N ARG A 351 24.68 -44.84 27.40
CA ARG A 351 24.99 -45.79 26.30
C ARG A 351 24.64 -45.34 24.87
N LEU A 352 24.25 -44.09 24.64
CA LEU A 352 24.03 -43.53 23.29
C LEU A 352 24.64 -42.13 23.08
N ILE A 353 25.75 -41.84 23.78
CA ILE A 353 26.68 -40.75 23.42
C ILE A 353 28.10 -41.35 23.44
N ARG A 354 28.50 -41.92 22.31
CA ARG A 354 29.82 -42.43 21.88
C ARG A 354 29.50 -43.31 20.66
N TYR A 355 29.65 -42.90 19.40
CA TYR A 355 30.87 -42.46 18.77
C TYR A 355 30.53 -41.83 17.40
N ASN A 356 31.22 -40.74 17.08
CA ASN A 356 31.05 -39.93 15.87
C ASN A 356 31.94 -40.45 14.70
N LEU A 357 31.51 -40.09 13.49
CA LEU A 357 32.28 -39.53 12.36
C LEU A 357 32.69 -40.41 11.12
N VAL A 358 32.14 -39.99 9.96
CA VAL A 358 32.75 -39.82 8.60
C VAL A 358 32.64 -40.91 7.49
N ARG A 359 32.07 -40.43 6.35
CA ARG A 359 32.31 -40.71 4.90
C ARG A 359 31.63 -41.91 4.20
N ARG A 360 30.81 -41.53 3.19
CA ARG A 360 31.04 -41.63 1.71
C ARG A 360 29.91 -42.32 0.92
N THR A 361 29.56 -41.65 -0.18
CA THR A 361 29.10 -42.16 -1.52
C THR A 361 27.71 -42.80 -1.60
N ALA A 362 26.75 -42.15 -2.29
CA ALA A 362 26.46 -42.23 -3.73
C ALA A 362 25.61 -43.49 -4.07
N ILE A 363 24.31 -43.32 -4.32
CA ILE A 363 23.64 -43.25 -5.64
C ILE A 363 23.23 -44.64 -6.16
N LEU A 364 21.99 -44.69 -6.69
CA LEU A 364 21.29 -45.76 -7.42
C LEU A 364 20.79 -46.94 -6.56
N SER A 365 19.66 -47.61 -6.83
CA SER A 365 18.40 -47.39 -7.55
C SER A 365 17.71 -48.76 -7.55
N ARG A 366 16.39 -48.79 -7.83
CA ARG A 366 15.49 -49.94 -8.12
C ARG A 366 14.66 -50.38 -6.92
N GLN A 367 13.40 -49.95 -6.87
CA GLN A 367 12.25 -50.56 -7.57
C GLN A 367 11.92 -51.92 -6.95
N SER A 368 10.95 -51.93 -6.02
CA SER A 368 9.54 -52.34 -6.25
C SER A 368 9.41 -53.73 -5.61
N VAL A 369 8.37 -54.11 -4.87
CA VAL A 369 6.94 -54.16 -5.19
C VAL A 369 6.21 -54.57 -3.88
N GLU A 370 4.97 -54.09 -3.74
CA GLU A 370 3.86 -54.64 -2.94
C GLU A 370 3.70 -54.32 -1.44
N ALA A 371 2.48 -53.82 -1.17
CA ALA A 371 1.75 -53.81 0.09
C ALA A 371 1.93 -52.61 1.06
N ILE A 372 1.65 -51.39 0.57
CA ILE A 372 0.88 -50.39 1.34
C ILE A 372 -0.11 -49.70 0.39
N SER A 373 -1.25 -50.34 0.20
CA SER A 373 -2.44 -49.83 -0.45
C SER A 373 -3.59 -50.11 0.51
N GLU A 374 -3.88 -49.17 1.40
CA GLU A 374 -5.17 -48.95 2.10
C GLU A 374 -4.94 -48.02 3.31
N SER A 375 -4.85 -46.71 3.04
CA SER A 375 -5.37 -45.63 3.91
C SER A 375 -5.05 -44.22 3.36
N ALA A 376 -4.95 -44.05 2.04
CA ALA A 376 -4.79 -42.75 1.39
C ALA A 376 -6.07 -42.42 0.62
N ALA A 377 -7.17 -42.24 1.36
CA ALA A 377 -8.43 -41.72 0.85
C ALA A 377 -9.24 -41.16 2.03
N ASP A 378 -8.78 -40.05 2.60
CA ASP A 378 -9.65 -38.98 3.12
C ASP A 378 -8.79 -37.89 3.75
N MET A 379 -8.28 -37.00 2.91
CA MET A 379 -8.07 -35.61 3.30
C MET A 379 -8.52 -34.73 2.14
N ARG A 380 -9.80 -34.90 1.76
CA ARG A 380 -10.54 -33.87 1.04
C ARG A 380 -10.77 -32.74 2.03
N ILE A 381 -10.12 -31.61 1.81
CA ILE A 381 -10.55 -30.34 2.41
C ILE A 381 -12.00 -30.13 1.94
N PRO A 382 -13.01 -30.10 2.83
CA PRO A 382 -14.34 -29.72 2.40
C PRO A 382 -14.29 -28.21 2.14
N LEU A 383 -14.20 -27.83 0.87
CA LEU A 383 -14.67 -26.53 0.42
C LEU A 383 -16.21 -26.58 0.44
N ALA A 384 -16.77 -26.67 1.65
CA ALA A 384 -18.18 -26.51 1.89
C ALA A 384 -18.46 -25.00 1.92
N LEU A 385 -18.78 -24.44 0.75
CA LEU A 385 -19.54 -23.20 0.67
C LEU A 385 -20.98 -23.53 1.11
N GLU A 386 -21.19 -23.62 2.41
CA GLU A 386 -22.53 -23.61 3.00
C GLU A 386 -22.87 -22.19 3.45
N GLY A 387 -24.14 -21.84 3.25
CA GLY A 387 -24.65 -20.49 3.14
C GLY A 387 -24.55 -19.66 4.43
N GLY A 388 -24.08 -18.43 4.24
CA GLY A 388 -23.92 -17.37 5.23
C GLY A 388 -22.77 -16.49 4.76
N SER A 389 -22.93 -15.16 4.70
CA SER A 389 -21.86 -14.24 4.28
C SER A 389 -20.70 -14.29 5.29
N SER A 390 -19.81 -15.28 5.15
CA SER A 390 -18.70 -15.49 6.05
C SER A 390 -17.63 -14.42 5.78
N VAL A 391 -16.99 -13.93 6.84
CA VAL A 391 -15.83 -13.02 6.76
C VAL A 391 -14.75 -13.58 5.83
N TYR A 392 -14.59 -14.91 5.81
CA TYR A 392 -13.70 -15.62 4.90
C TYR A 392 -14.09 -15.46 3.43
N THR A 393 -15.39 -15.49 3.09
CA THR A 393 -15.85 -15.25 1.72
C THR A 393 -15.50 -13.84 1.26
N GLN A 394 -15.69 -12.83 2.12
CA GLN A 394 -15.32 -11.44 1.81
C GLN A 394 -13.81 -11.28 1.63
N TYR A 395 -13.02 -11.92 2.50
CA TYR A 395 -11.56 -11.94 2.40
C TYR A 395 -11.07 -12.63 1.12
N VAL A 396 -11.58 -13.83 0.81
CA VAL A 396 -11.21 -14.55 -0.41
C VAL A 396 -11.59 -13.74 -1.65
N ALA A 397 -12.78 -13.12 -1.67
CA ALA A 397 -13.18 -12.22 -2.75
C ALA A 397 -12.21 -11.03 -2.90
N GLN A 398 -11.78 -10.42 -1.79
CA GLN A 398 -10.76 -9.35 -1.80
C GLN A 398 -9.43 -9.84 -2.37
N ILE A 399 -8.92 -10.99 -1.92
CA ILE A 399 -7.66 -11.55 -2.41
C ILE A 399 -7.74 -11.87 -3.91
N LEU A 400 -8.82 -12.51 -4.35
CA LEU A 400 -9.03 -12.81 -5.77
C LEU A 400 -9.21 -11.55 -6.61
N ALA A 401 -9.77 -10.47 -6.05
CA ALA A 401 -9.88 -9.19 -6.72
C ALA A 401 -8.50 -8.55 -6.97
N ILE A 402 -7.48 -8.77 -6.12
CA ILE A 402 -6.12 -8.24 -6.34
C ILE A 402 -5.55 -8.71 -7.68
N ALA A 403 -5.71 -10.01 -8.00
CA ALA A 403 -5.26 -10.57 -9.27
C ALA A 403 -6.06 -10.05 -10.48
N LYS A 404 -7.32 -9.66 -10.25
CA LYS A 404 -8.24 -9.12 -11.26
C LYS A 404 -8.21 -7.59 -11.37
N ARG A 405 -7.24 -6.90 -10.75
CA ARG A 405 -7.03 -5.44 -10.86
C ARG A 405 -5.92 -5.11 -11.86
N PRO A 406 -6.17 -5.13 -13.19
CA PRO A 406 -5.38 -4.32 -14.10
C PRO A 406 -5.43 -2.85 -13.64
N ALA A 407 -4.39 -2.07 -13.95
CA ALA A 407 -4.47 -0.63 -13.77
C ALA A 407 -5.67 -0.10 -14.59
N GLY A 408 -6.49 0.78 -14.00
CA GLY A 408 -7.64 1.39 -14.68
C GLY A 408 -9.01 0.75 -14.45
N THR A 409 -9.12 -0.35 -13.70
CA THR A 409 -10.40 -1.07 -13.54
C THR A 409 -11.12 -0.84 -12.22
N ASP A 410 -10.49 -0.18 -11.25
CA ASP A 410 -11.10 0.11 -9.94
C ASP A 410 -11.98 1.37 -10.03
N LEU A 411 -13.13 1.39 -9.35
CA LEU A 411 -14.02 2.56 -9.31
C LEU A 411 -13.35 3.79 -8.68
N THR A 412 -12.35 3.56 -7.83
CA THR A 412 -11.56 4.62 -7.18
C THR A 412 -10.31 4.99 -7.96
N TYR A 413 -10.08 4.36 -9.12
CA TYR A 413 -8.94 4.66 -9.98
C TYR A 413 -9.12 6.00 -10.66
N VAL A 414 -8.13 6.86 -10.52
CA VAL A 414 -8.06 8.15 -11.21
C VAL A 414 -7.04 8.04 -12.34
N PRO A 415 -7.42 8.27 -13.61
CA PRO A 415 -6.49 8.27 -14.74
C PRO A 415 -5.55 9.47 -14.72
N ARG A 416 -4.52 9.44 -15.57
CA ARG A 416 -3.58 10.55 -15.71
C ARG A 416 -4.30 11.79 -16.25
N SER A 417 -4.09 12.94 -15.62
CA SER A 417 -4.47 14.23 -16.19
C SER A 417 -3.59 14.58 -17.39
N GLU A 418 -4.20 15.09 -18.45
CA GLU A 418 -3.50 15.78 -19.54
C GLU A 418 -3.34 17.29 -19.27
N GLU A 419 -3.93 17.78 -18.18
CA GLU A 419 -3.91 19.18 -17.83
C GLU A 419 -2.53 19.62 -17.34
N VAL A 420 -2.00 20.69 -17.93
CA VAL A 420 -0.76 21.34 -17.48
C VAL A 420 -1.13 22.49 -16.57
N ILE A 421 -0.71 22.42 -15.31
CA ILE A 421 -0.96 23.44 -14.30
C ILE A 421 0.33 24.20 -14.04
N ASP A 422 0.25 25.52 -14.09
CA ASP A 422 1.37 26.40 -13.76
C ASP A 422 1.40 26.69 -12.25
N PHE A 423 2.29 25.99 -11.54
CA PHE A 423 2.51 26.18 -10.10
C PHE A 423 3.53 27.28 -9.76
N THR A 424 4.04 28.06 -10.74
CA THR A 424 5.00 29.15 -10.46
C THR A 424 4.41 30.26 -9.57
N ARG A 425 3.08 30.42 -9.60
CA ARG A 425 2.32 31.35 -8.75
C ARG A 425 1.79 30.71 -7.46
N ALA A 426 2.23 29.49 -7.14
CA ALA A 426 1.88 28.86 -5.87
C ALA A 426 2.60 29.60 -4.72
N PRO A 427 1.88 30.00 -3.66
CA PRO A 427 2.48 30.71 -2.53
C PRO A 427 3.32 29.79 -1.61
N LEU A 428 3.38 28.49 -1.92
CA LEU A 428 3.99 27.44 -1.11
C LEU A 428 4.70 26.42 -2.03
N LYS A 429 5.76 25.79 -1.52
CA LYS A 429 6.41 24.65 -2.18
C LYS A 429 6.11 23.36 -1.41
N LEU A 430 5.61 22.35 -2.13
CA LEU A 430 5.49 20.99 -1.62
C LEU A 430 6.76 20.19 -1.92
N ILE A 431 7.41 19.66 -0.89
CA ILE A 431 8.59 18.80 -1.03
C ILE A 431 8.24 17.39 -0.56
N ALA A 432 8.51 16.37 -1.36
CA ALA A 432 8.21 14.99 -0.99
C ALA A 432 9.47 14.27 -0.49
N PHE A 433 9.39 13.59 0.65
CA PHE A 433 10.46 12.67 1.08
C PHE A 433 10.65 11.57 0.04
N TYR A 434 11.90 11.14 -0.17
CA TYR A 434 12.27 10.21 -1.22
C TYR A 434 13.15 9.10 -0.65
N LEU A 435 12.69 7.86 -0.79
CA LEU A 435 13.40 6.66 -0.37
C LEU A 435 14.32 6.16 -1.49
N PRO A 436 15.64 6.07 -1.29
CA PRO A 436 16.57 5.64 -2.33
C PRO A 436 16.65 4.12 -2.52
N GLN A 437 15.96 3.30 -1.72
CA GLN A 437 16.18 1.85 -1.60
C GLN A 437 15.66 0.97 -2.77
N PHE A 438 15.18 1.56 -3.86
CA PHE A 438 14.71 0.83 -5.05
C PHE A 438 15.83 0.48 -6.03
N HIS A 439 17.01 0.12 -5.50
CA HIS A 439 18.11 -0.48 -6.25
C HIS A 439 18.92 -1.42 -5.34
N PRO A 440 19.47 -2.52 -5.87
CA PRO A 440 20.27 -3.44 -5.07
C PRO A 440 21.64 -2.85 -4.74
N ILE A 441 22.13 -3.10 -3.53
CA ILE A 441 23.50 -2.81 -3.10
C ILE A 441 24.13 -4.06 -2.46
N PRO A 442 25.47 -4.23 -2.50
CA PRO A 442 26.14 -5.42 -1.97
C PRO A 442 25.82 -5.72 -0.50
N GLU A 443 25.66 -4.68 0.31
CA GLU A 443 25.31 -4.79 1.73
C GLU A 443 23.92 -5.40 1.92
N ASN A 444 22.91 -4.86 1.23
CA ASN A 444 21.55 -5.37 1.29
C ASN A 444 21.47 -6.80 0.74
N ASP A 445 22.19 -7.10 -0.34
CA ASP A 445 22.28 -8.46 -0.87
C ASP A 445 22.80 -9.46 0.17
N LYS A 446 23.80 -9.04 0.96
CA LYS A 446 24.37 -9.85 2.05
C LYS A 446 23.42 -9.99 3.23
N TRP A 447 22.65 -8.95 3.56
CA TRP A 447 21.80 -8.93 4.76
C TRP A 447 20.42 -9.55 4.54
N TRP A 448 19.84 -9.36 3.36
CA TRP A 448 18.43 -9.63 3.06
C TRP A 448 18.23 -10.64 1.92
N GLY A 449 19.29 -10.95 1.17
CA GLY A 449 19.26 -11.86 0.03
C GLY A 449 19.55 -11.15 -1.28
N LYS A 450 20.08 -11.89 -2.25
CA LYS A 450 20.54 -11.35 -3.54
C LYS A 450 19.42 -10.62 -4.29
N GLY A 451 19.71 -9.40 -4.73
CA GLY A 451 18.80 -8.55 -5.49
C GLY A 451 17.77 -7.83 -4.62
N PHE A 452 17.99 -7.72 -3.32
CA PHE A 452 17.01 -7.12 -2.41
C PHE A 452 16.78 -5.64 -2.72
N THR A 453 15.50 -5.29 -2.84
CA THR A 453 14.96 -3.93 -2.84
C THR A 453 13.65 -3.95 -2.06
N GLU A 454 13.10 -2.78 -1.73
CA GLU A 454 11.81 -2.70 -1.01
C GLU A 454 10.65 -3.34 -1.78
N TRP A 455 10.75 -3.50 -3.10
CA TRP A 455 9.79 -4.28 -3.88
C TRP A 455 9.62 -5.72 -3.38
N THR A 456 10.67 -6.30 -2.79
CA THR A 456 10.61 -7.65 -2.19
C THR A 456 9.64 -7.70 -1.01
N ASN A 457 9.56 -6.62 -0.23
CA ASN A 457 8.63 -6.50 0.89
C ASN A 457 7.22 -6.19 0.41
N VAL A 458 7.08 -5.27 -0.55
CA VAL A 458 5.80 -4.89 -1.14
C VAL A 458 5.09 -6.07 -1.80
N ALA A 459 5.80 -6.82 -2.66
CA ALA A 459 5.19 -7.87 -3.47
C ALA A 459 4.67 -9.08 -2.65
N LYS A 460 5.22 -9.32 -1.46
CA LYS A 460 4.81 -10.44 -0.58
C LYS A 460 3.76 -10.05 0.46
N ALA A 461 3.42 -8.76 0.59
CA ALA A 461 2.47 -8.29 1.58
C ALA A 461 1.07 -8.83 1.30
N VAL A 462 0.32 -9.15 2.37
CA VAL A 462 -1.04 -9.68 2.28
C VAL A 462 -1.98 -8.94 3.25
N PRO A 463 -3.25 -8.77 2.88
CA PRO A 463 -4.27 -8.24 3.79
C PRO A 463 -4.38 -9.04 5.09
N GLN A 464 -4.36 -8.34 6.23
CA GLN A 464 -4.56 -8.96 7.56
C GLN A 464 -6.03 -8.92 8.03
N TYR A 465 -6.85 -8.05 7.43
CA TYR A 465 -8.27 -7.84 7.75
C TYR A 465 -9.06 -7.47 6.48
N VAL A 466 -10.38 -7.64 6.52
CA VAL A 466 -11.25 -7.29 5.38
C VAL A 466 -11.21 -5.78 5.13
N GLY A 467 -10.92 -5.37 3.89
CA GLY A 467 -10.74 -3.98 3.49
C GLY A 467 -9.30 -3.45 3.63
N HIS A 468 -8.36 -4.25 4.17
CA HIS A 468 -6.95 -3.86 4.25
C HIS A 468 -6.32 -3.73 2.86
N TYR A 469 -5.81 -2.56 2.50
CA TYR A 469 -5.16 -2.35 1.22
C TYR A 469 -3.72 -2.88 1.23
N GLN A 470 -3.55 -4.19 1.01
CA GLN A 470 -2.26 -4.80 0.74
C GLN A 470 -2.42 -5.85 -0.38
N PRO A 471 -1.39 -6.10 -1.21
CA PRO A 471 -0.20 -5.27 -1.37
C PRO A 471 -0.51 -3.94 -2.08
N HIS A 472 0.28 -2.91 -1.81
CA HIS A 472 0.32 -1.66 -2.58
C HIS A 472 1.13 -1.88 -3.87
N LEU A 473 0.45 -2.09 -5.00
CA LEU A 473 1.12 -2.40 -6.28
C LEU A 473 1.29 -1.14 -7.16
N PRO A 474 2.46 -0.95 -7.78
CA PRO A 474 2.72 0.22 -8.61
C PRO A 474 1.87 0.26 -9.89
N GLY A 475 1.53 1.48 -10.29
CA GLY A 475 0.84 1.82 -11.53
C GLY A 475 1.80 1.89 -12.72
N GLU A 476 1.86 3.04 -13.41
CA GLU A 476 2.56 3.19 -14.70
C GLU A 476 4.08 2.94 -14.62
N LEU A 477 4.73 3.32 -13.51
CA LEU A 477 6.19 3.21 -13.36
C LEU A 477 6.64 1.77 -13.06
N GLY A 478 5.70 0.88 -12.70
CA GLY A 478 5.98 -0.51 -12.38
C GLY A 478 6.95 -0.72 -11.21
N PHE A 479 7.51 -1.92 -11.12
CA PHE A 479 8.54 -2.28 -10.15
C PHE A 479 9.91 -1.78 -10.63
N TYR A 480 10.11 -0.46 -10.64
CA TYR A 480 11.27 0.18 -11.23
C TYR A 480 12.58 -0.10 -10.48
N ASP A 481 13.70 0.17 -11.15
CA ASP A 481 15.06 0.11 -10.60
C ASP A 481 15.72 1.48 -10.73
N LEU A 482 16.15 2.08 -9.61
CA LEU A 482 16.76 3.41 -9.59
C LEU A 482 18.18 3.47 -10.17
N ARG A 483 18.72 2.37 -10.69
CA ARG A 483 19.89 2.40 -11.59
C ARG A 483 19.53 2.92 -12.99
N VAL A 484 18.24 2.90 -13.34
CA VAL A 484 17.73 3.40 -14.62
C VAL A 484 17.36 4.87 -14.46
N VAL A 485 18.24 5.76 -14.93
CA VAL A 485 18.08 7.21 -14.79
C VAL A 485 16.78 7.76 -15.39
N ASP A 486 16.24 7.14 -16.44
CA ASP A 486 14.98 7.56 -17.06
C ASP A 486 13.78 7.42 -16.12
N VAL A 487 13.84 6.51 -15.15
CA VAL A 487 12.81 6.42 -14.09
C VAL A 487 12.79 7.72 -13.29
N MET A 488 13.96 8.24 -12.93
CA MET A 488 14.07 9.46 -12.13
C MET A 488 13.67 10.70 -12.94
N ARG A 489 13.92 10.73 -14.26
CA ARG A 489 13.36 11.75 -15.17
C ARG A 489 11.83 11.71 -15.20
N GLN A 490 11.25 10.53 -15.31
CA GLN A 490 9.80 10.35 -15.30
C GLN A 490 9.18 10.77 -13.95
N GLN A 491 9.79 10.36 -12.84
CA GLN A 491 9.37 10.77 -11.50
C GLN A 491 9.43 12.29 -11.31
N ALA A 492 10.52 12.95 -11.72
CA ALA A 492 10.67 14.40 -11.65
C ALA A 492 9.62 15.14 -12.48
N SER A 493 9.40 14.70 -13.73
CA SER A 493 8.38 15.25 -14.63
C SER A 493 6.97 15.10 -14.04
N LEU A 494 6.65 13.90 -13.52
CA LEU A 494 5.37 13.58 -12.92
C LEU A 494 5.13 14.39 -11.63
N ALA A 495 6.13 14.49 -10.75
CA ALA A 495 6.05 15.29 -9.53
C ALA A 495 5.72 16.76 -9.85
N LYS A 496 6.45 17.36 -10.80
CA LYS A 496 6.23 18.76 -11.21
C LYS A 496 4.86 18.99 -11.82
N SER A 497 4.36 18.08 -12.66
CA SER A 497 3.06 18.25 -13.31
C SER A 497 1.89 18.28 -12.31
N TYR A 498 2.08 17.80 -11.08
CA TYR A 498 1.07 17.79 -10.02
C TYR A 498 1.41 18.69 -8.82
N GLY A 499 2.42 19.54 -8.93
CA GLY A 499 2.73 20.57 -7.93
C GLY A 499 3.68 20.15 -6.81
N VAL A 500 4.33 18.99 -6.93
CA VAL A 500 5.47 18.61 -6.08
C VAL A 500 6.71 19.30 -6.63
N ALA A 501 7.23 20.27 -5.89
CA ALA A 501 8.32 21.15 -6.32
C ALA A 501 9.70 20.49 -6.20
N GLY A 502 9.85 19.51 -5.31
CA GLY A 502 11.14 18.90 -5.03
C GLY A 502 11.10 17.60 -4.25
N PHE A 503 12.25 16.93 -4.20
CA PHE A 503 12.46 15.71 -3.42
C PHE A 503 13.42 15.92 -2.25
N CYS A 504 13.13 15.31 -1.11
CA CYS A 504 14.02 15.24 0.03
C CYS A 504 14.56 13.82 0.17
N PHE A 505 15.79 13.59 -0.29
CA PHE A 505 16.39 12.25 -0.26
C PHE A 505 16.80 11.88 1.16
N HIS A 506 16.39 10.69 1.59
CA HIS A 506 17.03 10.03 2.71
C HIS A 506 18.49 9.76 2.36
N HIS A 507 19.40 10.35 3.12
CA HIS A 507 20.83 10.27 2.88
C HIS A 507 21.49 9.45 3.98
N TYR A 508 22.18 8.37 3.59
CA TYR A 508 22.79 7.40 4.51
C TYR A 508 24.32 7.48 4.43
N TRP A 509 24.91 8.09 5.46
CA TRP A 509 26.35 8.27 5.58
C TRP A 509 26.82 7.81 6.97
N PHE A 510 27.77 6.87 7.00
CA PHE A 510 28.27 6.18 8.19
C PHE A 510 29.78 6.33 8.34
N GLY A 511 30.25 7.49 8.80
CA GLY A 511 31.66 7.71 9.13
C GLY A 511 32.60 7.55 7.94
N GLY A 512 32.22 8.07 6.78
CA GLY A 512 32.98 7.99 5.52
C GLY A 512 32.50 6.91 4.55
N LYS A 513 31.48 6.12 4.92
CA LYS A 513 30.84 5.14 4.03
C LYS A 513 29.42 5.57 3.70
N ARG A 514 29.13 5.79 2.42
CA ARG A 514 27.76 5.99 1.92
C ARG A 514 27.10 4.64 1.64
N LEU A 515 25.78 4.61 1.80
CA LEU A 515 24.92 3.53 1.35
C LEU A 515 23.73 4.13 0.60
N LEU A 516 23.20 3.41 -0.40
CA LEU A 516 22.05 3.85 -1.21
C LEU A 516 22.26 5.22 -1.90
N GLU A 517 23.50 5.57 -2.22
CA GLU A 517 23.90 6.88 -2.76
C GLU A 517 23.51 7.12 -4.22
N MET A 518 23.22 6.04 -4.95
CA MET A 518 23.02 6.05 -6.41
C MET A 518 22.02 7.12 -6.88
N PRO A 519 20.82 7.31 -6.26
CA PRO A 519 19.86 8.29 -6.76
C PRO A 519 20.37 9.73 -6.63
N VAL A 520 21.02 10.09 -5.52
CA VAL A 520 21.59 11.42 -5.35
C VAL A 520 22.75 11.63 -6.34
N GLN A 521 23.60 10.61 -6.54
CA GLN A 521 24.67 10.67 -7.54
C GLN A 521 24.12 10.89 -8.94
N GLN A 522 23.05 10.18 -9.32
CA GLN A 522 22.40 10.37 -10.62
C GLN A 522 21.85 11.78 -10.80
N PHE A 523 21.26 12.38 -9.75
CA PHE A 523 20.86 13.79 -9.78
C PHE A 523 22.06 14.68 -10.13
N LEU A 524 23.18 14.55 -9.42
CA LEU A 524 24.36 15.38 -9.65
C LEU A 524 24.99 15.18 -11.04
N GLU A 525 24.96 13.96 -11.57
CA GLU A 525 25.51 13.62 -12.88
C GLU A 525 24.58 14.00 -14.05
N ASN A 526 23.28 14.16 -13.80
CA ASN A 526 22.25 14.41 -14.82
C ASN A 526 21.49 15.72 -14.49
N PRO A 527 22.03 16.89 -14.89
CA PRO A 527 21.41 18.20 -14.62
C PRO A 527 20.07 18.41 -15.34
N ASP A 528 19.75 17.57 -16.33
CA ASP A 528 18.47 17.56 -17.05
C ASP A 528 17.31 16.98 -16.24
N ILE A 529 17.58 16.33 -15.09
CA ILE A 529 16.55 16.00 -14.09
C ILE A 529 16.14 17.31 -13.40
N ASP A 530 15.25 18.05 -14.03
CA ASP A 530 14.86 19.41 -13.66
C ASP A 530 13.83 19.42 -12.53
N ILE A 531 14.25 19.13 -11.30
CA ILE A 531 13.44 19.27 -10.08
C ILE A 531 14.33 19.66 -8.90
N GLU A 532 13.80 20.44 -7.94
CA GLU A 532 14.57 20.80 -6.75
C GLU A 532 14.81 19.58 -5.84
N PHE A 533 15.90 19.60 -5.07
CA PHE A 533 16.14 18.54 -4.09
C PHE A 533 16.89 19.01 -2.84
N CYS A 534 16.71 18.29 -1.72
CA CYS A 534 17.53 18.45 -0.52
C CYS A 534 17.81 17.09 0.13
N LEU A 535 18.59 17.10 1.22
CA LEU A 535 18.97 15.90 1.94
C LEU A 535 18.39 15.88 3.36
N CYS A 536 17.89 14.71 3.76
CA CYS A 536 17.59 14.35 5.13
C CYS A 536 18.59 13.30 5.60
N TRP A 537 19.52 13.69 6.49
CA TRP A 537 20.52 12.76 7.01
C TRP A 537 19.89 11.81 8.02
N ALA A 538 19.76 10.54 7.63
CA ALA A 538 19.34 9.44 8.49
C ALA A 538 20.49 9.04 9.43
N ASN A 539 20.75 9.88 10.43
CA ASN A 539 21.95 9.86 11.27
C ASN A 539 21.88 8.86 12.45
N GLU A 540 21.13 7.77 12.29
CA GLU A 540 20.96 6.71 13.28
C GLU A 540 21.67 5.41 12.86
N ASN A 541 21.77 4.45 13.78
CA ASN A 541 22.31 3.13 13.46
C ASN A 541 21.40 2.41 12.46
N TRP A 542 21.99 1.70 11.50
CA TRP A 542 21.25 0.75 10.68
C TRP A 542 21.12 -0.58 11.42
N THR A 543 19.90 -0.97 11.78
CA THR A 543 19.59 -2.20 12.51
C THR A 543 18.79 -3.19 11.66
N ARG A 544 18.84 -4.49 11.99
CA ARG A 544 17.97 -5.51 11.34
C ARG A 544 16.49 -5.31 11.64
N ARG A 545 16.17 -4.67 12.76
CA ARG A 545 14.81 -4.25 13.06
C ARG A 545 14.70 -2.79 12.69
N TRP A 546 13.70 -2.45 11.87
CA TRP A 546 13.38 -1.08 11.44
C TRP A 546 12.78 -0.20 12.55
N ASP A 547 12.94 -0.58 13.83
CA ASP A 547 12.38 0.11 15.00
C ASP A 547 13.40 0.97 15.75
N GLY A 548 14.64 1.07 15.26
CA GLY A 548 15.71 1.88 15.84
C GLY A 548 16.18 1.39 17.22
N GLN A 549 15.84 0.16 17.63
CA GLN A 549 16.33 -0.44 18.88
C GLN A 549 17.70 -1.11 18.65
N GLU A 550 18.63 -0.95 19.59
CA GLU A 550 20.07 -1.30 19.46
C GLU A 550 20.39 -2.81 19.41
N GLN A 551 19.40 -3.69 19.29
CA GLN A 551 19.65 -5.14 19.17
C GLN A 551 19.80 -5.51 17.67
N ASP A 552 20.98 -6.02 17.31
CA ASP A 552 21.41 -6.41 15.94
C ASP A 552 21.69 -5.24 14.96
N VAL A 553 22.69 -4.41 15.29
CA VAL A 553 23.23 -3.36 14.40
C VAL A 553 23.95 -3.96 13.18
N LEU A 554 23.49 -3.61 11.98
CA LEU A 554 24.11 -3.94 10.69
C LEU A 554 25.23 -2.96 10.31
N MET A 555 25.00 -1.67 10.56
CA MET A 555 25.98 -0.58 10.38
C MET A 555 25.85 0.41 11.52
N ALA A 556 26.93 0.63 12.26
CA ALA A 556 26.95 1.53 13.40
C ALA A 556 27.25 2.96 12.96
N GLN A 557 26.55 3.92 13.54
CA GLN A 557 26.79 5.34 13.42
C GLN A 557 27.63 5.83 14.59
N LYS A 558 28.67 6.61 14.28
CA LYS A 558 29.49 7.32 15.28
C LYS A 558 29.50 8.80 14.94
N HIS A 559 29.42 9.62 15.97
CA HIS A 559 29.39 11.07 15.85
C HIS A 559 30.58 11.67 16.59
N SER A 560 31.36 12.49 15.89
CA SER A 560 32.51 13.20 16.43
C SER A 560 32.68 14.54 15.71
N PRO A 561 33.39 15.53 16.30
CA PRO A 561 33.63 16.80 15.61
C PRO A 561 34.34 16.65 14.25
N SER A 562 35.18 15.61 14.08
CA SER A 562 35.79 15.28 12.79
C SER A 562 34.79 14.69 11.81
N ASP A 563 33.86 13.85 12.28
CA ASP A 563 32.80 13.28 11.45
C ASP A 563 31.82 14.36 10.97
N ASP A 564 31.54 15.38 11.79
CA ASP A 564 30.69 16.51 11.40
C ASP A 564 31.24 17.19 10.13
N ILE A 565 32.55 17.46 10.11
CA ILE A 565 33.22 18.10 8.97
C ILE A 565 33.30 17.13 7.78
N ALA A 566 33.63 15.86 8.02
CA ALA A 566 33.74 14.86 6.96
C ALA A 566 32.38 14.59 6.28
N PHE A 567 31.30 14.55 7.05
CA PHE A 567 29.94 14.44 6.52
C PHE A 567 29.60 15.63 5.64
N LEU A 568 29.86 16.85 6.14
CA LEU A 568 29.54 18.04 5.37
C LEU A 568 30.35 18.10 4.07
N ASP A 569 31.64 17.77 4.11
CA ASP A 569 32.51 17.70 2.93
C ASP A 569 32.00 16.70 1.88
N ASP A 570 31.45 15.57 2.30
CA ASP A 570 30.87 14.58 1.40
C ASP A 570 29.63 15.11 0.66
N ILE A 571 28.83 15.96 1.30
CA ILE A 571 27.60 16.52 0.71
C ILE A 571 27.77 17.90 0.07
N VAL A 572 28.94 18.55 0.20
CA VAL A 572 29.23 19.85 -0.46
C VAL A 572 28.92 19.83 -1.97
N PRO A 573 29.27 18.79 -2.76
CA PRO A 573 28.91 18.73 -4.17
C PRO A 573 27.40 18.86 -4.41
N ALA A 574 26.58 18.24 -3.54
CA ALA A 574 25.13 18.38 -3.62
C ALA A 574 24.66 19.78 -3.21
N LEU A 575 25.21 20.34 -2.13
CA LEU A 575 24.87 21.69 -1.65
C LEU A 575 25.19 22.81 -2.66
N MET A 576 26.15 22.56 -3.56
CA MET A 576 26.55 23.49 -4.62
C MET A 576 25.73 23.32 -5.92
N ASP A 577 24.92 22.27 -6.05
CA ASP A 577 24.06 22.07 -7.23
C ASP A 577 23.03 23.22 -7.33
N GLY A 578 22.83 23.74 -8.54
CA GLY A 578 21.91 24.85 -8.79
C GLY A 578 20.45 24.53 -8.48
N ARG A 579 20.09 23.24 -8.43
CA ARG A 579 18.74 22.75 -8.08
C ARG A 579 18.59 22.44 -6.59
N TYR A 580 19.65 22.59 -5.78
CA TYR A 580 19.54 22.30 -4.34
C TYR A 580 18.57 23.29 -3.68
N LEU A 581 17.61 22.75 -2.91
CA LEU A 581 16.54 23.53 -2.28
C LEU A 581 17.13 24.56 -1.32
N ARG A 582 16.74 25.81 -1.53
CA ARG A 582 17.10 26.94 -0.66
C ARG A 582 15.85 27.57 -0.08
N HIS A 583 15.89 27.84 1.22
CA HIS A 583 14.87 28.61 1.95
C HIS A 583 15.52 29.89 2.45
N GLU A 584 14.95 31.05 2.09
CA GLU A 584 15.56 32.37 2.37
C GLU A 584 17.01 32.49 1.86
N GLY A 585 17.32 31.86 0.71
CA GLY A 585 18.66 31.82 0.11
C GLY A 585 19.64 30.82 0.75
N ARG A 586 19.26 30.18 1.86
CA ARG A 586 20.10 29.24 2.63
C ARG A 586 19.80 27.80 2.23
N ALA A 587 20.84 26.97 2.06
CA ALA A 587 20.67 25.57 1.65
C ALA A 587 20.02 24.74 2.77
N VAL A 588 18.94 24.02 2.46
CA VAL A 588 18.15 23.26 3.45
C VAL A 588 18.80 21.91 3.73
N LEU A 589 19.16 21.66 5.00
CA LEU A 589 19.66 20.37 5.46
C LEU A 589 18.82 19.88 6.65
N ILE A 590 18.21 18.70 6.51
CA ILE A 590 17.40 18.08 7.56
C ILE A 590 18.23 17.02 8.27
N VAL A 591 18.13 16.95 9.61
CA VAL A 591 18.74 15.90 10.43
C VAL A 591 17.64 15.10 11.14
N TYR A 592 17.65 13.79 10.93
CA TYR A 592 16.58 12.90 11.41
C TYR A 592 16.51 12.80 12.94
N ARG A 593 17.66 12.67 13.61
CA ARG A 593 17.79 12.64 15.08
C ARG A 593 18.89 13.58 15.57
N ALA A 594 18.58 14.86 15.68
CA ALA A 594 19.53 15.89 16.13
C ALA A 594 20.10 15.62 17.55
N ASN A 595 19.36 14.91 18.41
CA ASN A 595 19.78 14.57 19.77
C ASN A 595 20.87 13.47 19.86
N LEU A 596 21.20 12.78 18.76
CA LEU A 596 22.32 11.83 18.72
C LEU A 596 23.67 12.51 18.54
N LEU A 597 23.69 13.79 18.14
CA LEU A 597 24.92 14.56 18.02
C LEU A 597 25.46 14.86 19.43
N PRO A 598 26.77 14.68 19.70
CA PRO A 598 27.34 14.90 21.03
C PRO A 598 27.20 16.34 21.53
N ASP A 599 27.39 17.31 20.63
CA ASP A 599 27.15 18.74 20.86
C ASP A 599 26.52 19.35 19.60
N PRO A 600 25.20 19.27 19.46
CA PRO A 600 24.49 19.64 18.24
C PRO A 600 24.61 21.14 17.93
N ALA A 601 24.65 22.01 18.95
CA ALA A 601 24.82 23.44 18.77
C ALA A 601 26.22 23.77 18.22
N ALA A 602 27.26 23.12 18.74
CA ALA A 602 28.60 23.28 18.19
C ALA A 602 28.73 22.65 16.80
N THR A 603 28.06 21.53 16.53
CA THR A 603 27.98 20.92 15.19
C THR A 603 27.34 21.88 14.18
N ALA A 604 26.24 22.53 14.53
CA ALA A 604 25.58 23.53 13.69
C ALA A 604 26.52 24.70 13.32
N VAL A 605 27.31 25.19 14.28
CA VAL A 605 28.32 26.24 14.02
C VAL A 605 29.39 25.74 13.05
N ARG A 606 29.99 24.57 13.33
CA ARG A 606 31.00 23.94 12.46
C ARG A 606 30.48 23.80 11.03
N TRP A 607 29.25 23.33 10.86
CA TRP A 607 28.65 23.15 9.55
C TRP A 607 28.44 24.46 8.80
N ARG A 608 27.90 25.50 9.46
CA ARG A 608 27.73 26.82 8.82
C ARG A 608 29.06 27.45 8.42
N GLU A 609 30.09 27.37 9.26
CA GLU A 609 31.43 27.87 8.94
C GLU A 609 32.05 27.13 7.76
N ARG A 610 31.96 25.80 7.76
CA ARG A 610 32.51 24.97 6.69
C ARG A 610 31.76 25.15 5.36
N ALA A 611 30.43 25.26 5.38
CA ALA A 611 29.63 25.55 4.19
C ALA A 611 29.98 26.93 3.58
N LYS A 612 30.16 27.96 4.42
CA LYS A 612 30.64 29.28 3.97
C LYS A 612 32.03 29.20 3.36
N ALA A 613 32.96 28.48 4.00
CA ALA A 613 34.31 28.28 3.48
C ALA A 613 34.34 27.51 2.14
N ALA A 614 33.39 26.60 1.91
CA ALA A 614 33.25 25.85 0.67
C ALA A 614 32.50 26.60 -0.46
N GLY A 615 31.97 27.81 -0.18
CA GLY A 615 31.24 28.62 -1.16
C GLY A 615 29.73 28.33 -1.27
N VAL A 616 29.17 27.47 -0.41
CA VAL A 616 27.72 27.13 -0.38
C VAL A 616 26.86 28.30 0.12
N GLY A 617 27.44 29.13 1.00
CA GLY A 617 26.72 30.14 1.79
C GLY A 617 26.32 29.61 3.16
N ASP A 618 25.29 30.20 3.76
CA ASP A 618 24.76 29.76 5.06
C ASP A 618 23.78 28.58 4.90
N LEU A 619 23.66 27.77 5.96
CA LEU A 619 22.77 26.60 5.98
C LEU A 619 21.48 26.90 6.76
N PHE A 620 20.36 26.40 6.25
CA PHE A 620 19.09 26.32 6.95
C PHE A 620 18.95 24.92 7.56
N LEU A 621 19.23 24.82 8.85
CA LEU A 621 19.28 23.54 9.55
C LEU A 621 17.91 23.20 10.15
N VAL A 622 17.42 22.01 9.85
CA VAL A 622 16.06 21.57 10.22
C VAL A 622 16.12 20.29 11.03
N ALA A 623 15.47 20.26 12.19
CA ALA A 623 15.38 19.09 13.06
C ALA A 623 14.07 18.34 12.78
N ALA A 624 14.13 17.05 12.44
CA ALA A 624 12.92 16.24 12.33
C ALA A 624 12.32 15.97 13.72
N GLN A 625 11.01 16.11 13.86
CA GLN A 625 10.28 15.83 15.10
C GLN A 625 10.06 14.33 15.29
N THR A 626 11.16 13.63 15.50
CA THR A 626 11.20 12.18 15.74
C THR A 626 11.65 11.93 17.18
N PHE A 627 11.22 10.81 17.78
CA PHE A 627 11.71 10.32 19.08
C PHE A 627 11.78 11.38 20.21
N GLY A 628 10.76 12.26 20.30
CA GLY A 628 10.65 13.27 21.36
C GLY A 628 11.35 14.60 21.07
N ILE A 629 11.98 14.77 19.91
CA ILE A 629 12.49 16.06 19.45
C ILE A 629 11.30 16.98 19.11
N LEU A 630 11.25 18.16 19.72
CA LEU A 630 10.19 19.14 19.49
C LEU A 630 10.74 20.50 19.09
N ASP A 631 11.59 21.08 19.95
CA ASP A 631 12.16 22.41 19.79
C ASP A 631 13.55 22.34 19.15
N PRO A 632 13.79 22.99 17.99
CA PRO A 632 15.06 22.95 17.29
C PRO A 632 16.13 23.86 17.94
N ARG A 633 15.73 24.86 18.72
CA ARG A 633 16.62 25.94 19.19
C ARG A 633 17.75 25.46 20.11
N PRO A 634 17.54 24.51 21.04
CA PRO A 634 18.63 23.94 21.84
C PRO A 634 19.73 23.27 21.01
N PHE A 635 19.40 22.82 19.80
CA PHE A 635 20.35 22.21 18.87
C PHE A 635 21.10 23.24 18.01
N GLY A 636 20.77 24.54 18.12
CA GLY A 636 21.30 25.59 17.24
C GLY A 636 20.70 25.60 15.82
N PHE A 637 19.57 24.90 15.64
CA PHE A 637 18.89 24.73 14.35
C PHE A 637 17.82 25.80 14.14
N ASP A 638 17.49 26.07 12.88
CA ASP A 638 16.60 27.16 12.47
C ASP A 638 15.12 26.79 12.59
N ALA A 639 14.78 25.55 12.25
CA ALA A 639 13.40 25.07 12.19
C ALA A 639 13.26 23.61 12.65
N ALA A 640 12.02 23.23 12.94
CA ALA A 640 11.63 21.84 13.09
C ALA A 640 10.70 21.43 11.94
N ILE A 641 10.69 20.15 11.60
CA ILE A 641 9.80 19.58 10.59
C ILE A 641 9.00 18.41 11.19
N GLU A 642 7.70 18.40 10.97
CA GLU A 642 6.85 17.27 11.35
C GLU A 642 7.27 16.01 10.57
N PHE A 643 7.19 14.83 11.18
CA PHE A 643 7.55 13.57 10.51
C PHE A 643 6.48 12.48 10.76
N PRO A 644 5.29 12.60 10.14
CA PRO A 644 4.21 11.65 10.37
C PRO A 644 4.61 10.21 10.01
N PRO A 645 4.10 9.22 10.75
CA PRO A 645 3.08 9.33 11.81
C PRO A 645 3.64 9.68 13.21
N HIS A 646 4.94 9.90 13.38
CA HIS A 646 5.52 10.18 14.71
C HIS A 646 4.91 11.41 15.38
N MET A 647 4.59 11.30 16.68
CA MET A 647 3.95 12.35 17.48
C MET A 647 2.46 12.59 17.18
N GLY A 648 1.89 11.88 16.20
CA GLY A 648 0.46 11.88 15.94
C GLY A 648 -0.32 11.05 16.95
N MET A 649 -1.61 11.37 17.11
CA MET A 649 -2.52 10.62 17.98
C MET A 649 -3.70 10.09 17.16
N ALA A 650 -4.03 8.82 17.35
CA ALA A 650 -5.19 8.17 16.73
C ALA A 650 -5.68 7.01 17.62
N SER A 651 -6.99 6.77 17.61
CA SER A 651 -7.59 5.64 18.32
C SER A 651 -7.35 4.31 17.61
N GLY A 652 -7.29 3.23 18.39
CA GLY A 652 -7.17 1.87 17.85
C GLY A 652 -8.51 1.34 17.34
N LEU A 653 -8.47 0.65 16.19
CA LEU A 653 -9.63 0.13 15.48
C LEU A 653 -9.66 -1.40 15.40
N ASN A 654 -8.70 -2.10 15.99
CA ASN A 654 -8.61 -3.57 15.96
C ASN A 654 -9.95 -4.26 16.31
N ASP A 655 -10.63 -3.82 17.36
CA ASP A 655 -11.88 -4.43 17.85
C ASP A 655 -13.10 -4.13 16.96
N ARG A 656 -13.00 -3.14 16.07
CA ARG A 656 -14.08 -2.73 15.15
C ARG A 656 -13.92 -3.35 13.76
N LEU A 657 -12.74 -3.86 13.45
CA LEU A 657 -12.41 -4.42 12.15
C LEU A 657 -12.52 -5.94 12.15
N LYS A 658 -12.87 -6.49 10.99
CA LYS A 658 -12.93 -7.94 10.79
C LYS A 658 -11.52 -8.47 10.52
N ILE A 659 -10.78 -8.71 11.59
CA ILE A 659 -9.45 -9.33 11.53
C ILE A 659 -9.58 -10.76 11.02
N VAL A 660 -8.86 -11.09 9.94
CA VAL A 660 -8.92 -12.42 9.29
C VAL A 660 -7.77 -13.31 9.74
N ASN A 661 -6.59 -12.73 9.92
CA ASN A 661 -5.45 -13.45 10.49
C ASN A 661 -5.53 -13.47 12.03
N PRO A 662 -5.83 -14.61 12.66
CA PRO A 662 -5.92 -14.70 14.13
C PRO A 662 -4.56 -14.47 14.82
N GLU A 663 -3.44 -14.58 14.10
CA GLU A 663 -2.10 -14.32 14.63
C GLU A 663 -1.65 -12.86 14.43
N PHE A 664 -2.50 -11.99 13.88
CA PHE A 664 -2.17 -10.58 13.67
C PHE A 664 -1.96 -9.87 15.03
N ARG A 665 -0.73 -9.39 15.26
CA ARG A 665 -0.31 -8.65 16.46
C ARG A 665 -0.16 -7.16 16.22
N GLY A 666 -0.45 -6.70 15.01
CA GLY A 666 -0.39 -5.31 14.63
C GLY A 666 -1.49 -4.47 15.27
N HIS A 667 -1.34 -3.16 15.21
CA HIS A 667 -2.37 -2.21 15.62
C HIS A 667 -2.84 -1.41 14.42
N VAL A 668 -4.15 -1.34 14.25
CA VAL A 668 -4.81 -0.54 13.22
C VAL A 668 -5.34 0.71 13.88
N TYR A 669 -5.04 1.87 13.31
CA TYR A 669 -5.41 3.17 13.85
C TYR A 669 -6.33 3.93 12.87
N ASP A 670 -7.07 4.92 13.36
CA ASP A 670 -7.87 5.79 12.51
C ASP A 670 -7.01 6.86 11.80
N TYR A 671 -7.04 6.89 10.47
CA TYR A 671 -6.26 7.84 9.67
C TYR A 671 -6.76 9.29 9.82
N GLU A 672 -8.07 9.52 9.90
CA GLU A 672 -8.60 10.88 9.99
C GLU A 672 -8.29 11.51 11.36
N GLU A 673 -8.32 10.72 12.44
CA GLU A 673 -7.87 11.18 13.74
C GLU A 673 -6.38 11.53 13.75
N LEU A 674 -5.54 10.71 13.09
CA LEU A 674 -4.12 11.01 12.91
C LEU A 674 -3.96 12.38 12.23
N ALA A 675 -4.56 12.56 11.05
CA ALA A 675 -4.49 13.81 10.29
C ALA A 675 -4.99 15.04 11.09
N ALA A 676 -6.08 14.86 11.84
CA ALA A 676 -6.63 15.90 12.70
C ALA A 676 -5.68 16.29 13.85
N SER A 677 -4.89 15.34 14.38
CA SER A 677 -3.94 15.62 15.45
C SER A 677 -2.81 16.60 15.03
N TYR A 678 -2.34 16.53 13.78
CA TYR A 678 -1.35 17.48 13.21
C TYR A 678 -1.94 18.85 12.87
N SER A 679 -3.26 18.92 12.72
CA SER A 679 -3.99 20.15 12.43
C SER A 679 -4.18 21.04 13.67
N GLN A 680 -3.81 20.56 14.87
CA GLN A 680 -3.97 21.32 16.11
C GLN A 680 -3.04 22.53 16.18
N LYS A 681 -3.63 23.73 16.30
CA LYS A 681 -2.97 25.05 16.24
C LYS A 681 -2.13 25.39 17.48
N LYS A 682 -1.06 24.64 17.78
CA LYS A 682 -0.07 25.12 18.77
C LYS A 682 0.89 26.07 18.07
N ARG A 683 0.77 27.37 18.35
CA ARG A 683 1.81 28.35 17.94
C ARG A 683 3.12 27.97 18.64
N THR A 684 4.13 27.68 17.86
CA THR A 684 5.48 27.41 18.33
C THR A 684 6.33 28.69 18.30
N PRO A 685 7.28 28.87 19.22
CA PRO A 685 8.22 30.00 19.21
C PRO A 685 9.37 29.83 18.20
N TYR A 686 9.25 28.86 17.31
CA TYR A 686 10.19 28.51 16.23
C TYR A 686 9.39 28.14 14.99
N GLN A 687 10.02 28.18 13.82
CA GLN A 687 9.38 27.76 12.57
C GLN A 687 9.15 26.25 12.58
N LEU A 688 7.90 25.84 12.40
CA LEU A 688 7.49 24.45 12.27
C LEU A 688 7.04 24.22 10.83
N ILE A 689 7.80 23.43 10.09
CA ILE A 689 7.45 22.98 8.74
C ILE A 689 6.42 21.87 8.86
N LYS A 690 5.26 22.09 8.24
CA LYS A 690 4.16 21.12 8.25
C LYS A 690 4.44 19.97 7.29
N THR A 691 4.05 18.76 7.68
CA THR A 691 4.22 17.55 6.87
C THR A 691 2.95 16.72 6.89
N VAL A 692 2.55 16.22 5.72
CA VAL A 692 1.38 15.34 5.55
C VAL A 692 1.79 13.95 5.07
N SER A 693 0.91 12.94 5.20
CA SER A 693 1.17 11.58 4.74
C SER A 693 0.00 11.05 3.91
N PRO A 694 0.16 10.51 2.68
CA PRO A 694 -0.92 9.94 1.88
C PRO A 694 -1.64 8.79 2.59
N SER A 695 -0.86 7.94 3.25
CA SER A 695 -1.27 6.83 4.09
C SER A 695 -0.10 6.49 5.01
N TRP A 696 -0.24 5.46 5.86
CA TRP A 696 0.89 4.81 6.50
C TRP A 696 0.50 3.37 6.94
N ASP A 697 1.31 2.39 6.56
CA ASP A 697 1.10 0.96 6.78
C ASP A 697 2.40 0.17 6.55
N ASN A 698 3.04 -0.29 7.63
CA ASN A 698 4.30 -1.03 7.56
C ASN A 698 4.15 -2.57 7.61
N GLU A 699 2.95 -3.10 7.31
CA GLU A 699 2.69 -4.54 7.22
C GLU A 699 3.62 -5.26 6.23
N ALA A 700 3.98 -4.62 5.12
CA ALA A 700 4.93 -5.18 4.15
C ALA A 700 6.33 -5.43 4.75
N ARG A 701 6.77 -4.59 5.70
CA ARG A 701 8.04 -4.74 6.45
C ARG A 701 7.90 -5.70 7.63
N LYS A 702 6.72 -5.78 8.25
CA LYS A 702 6.46 -6.60 9.46
C LYS A 702 5.24 -7.51 9.29
N PRO A 703 5.27 -8.54 8.43
CA PRO A 703 4.11 -9.38 8.16
C PRO A 703 3.50 -9.97 9.45
N GLY A 704 2.20 -9.78 9.65
CA GLY A 704 1.44 -10.22 10.82
C GLY A 704 1.65 -9.38 12.08
N SER A 705 2.46 -8.32 12.04
CA SER A 705 2.75 -7.46 13.18
C SER A 705 2.90 -5.98 12.78
N GLY A 706 2.50 -5.61 11.56
CA GLY A 706 2.55 -4.24 11.07
C GLY A 706 1.48 -3.36 11.71
N HIS A 707 1.80 -2.08 11.84
CA HIS A 707 0.83 -1.05 12.20
C HIS A 707 0.34 -0.38 10.93
N SER A 708 -0.96 -0.10 10.87
CA SER A 708 -1.59 0.53 9.70
C SER A 708 -2.62 1.58 10.10
N PHE A 709 -2.88 2.53 9.21
CA PHE A 709 -3.93 3.54 9.38
C PHE A 709 -5.09 3.26 8.43
N TYR A 710 -6.23 2.91 9.00
CA TYR A 710 -7.46 2.62 8.27
C TYR A 710 -8.16 3.91 7.82
N GLY A 711 -8.75 3.89 6.62
CA GLY A 711 -9.49 5.03 6.07
C GLY A 711 -8.63 6.04 5.27
N ALA A 712 -7.34 5.78 5.11
CA ALA A 712 -6.49 6.58 4.23
C ALA A 712 -6.97 6.48 2.78
N CYS A 713 -7.21 7.62 2.14
CA CYS A 713 -7.59 7.74 0.74
C CYS A 713 -7.25 9.14 0.21
N PRO A 714 -7.28 9.37 -1.11
CA PRO A 714 -6.98 10.68 -1.68
C PRO A 714 -7.79 11.84 -1.08
N ALA A 715 -9.04 11.61 -0.67
CA ALA A 715 -9.90 12.64 -0.08
C ALA A 715 -9.46 13.05 1.34
N SER A 716 -9.20 12.08 2.21
CA SER A 716 -8.73 12.37 3.57
C SER A 716 -7.32 12.96 3.56
N TYR A 717 -6.47 12.56 2.61
CA TYR A 717 -5.18 13.19 2.34
C TYR A 717 -5.32 14.66 1.87
N ALA A 718 -6.20 14.95 0.89
CA ALA A 718 -6.43 16.31 0.39
C ALA A 718 -6.86 17.26 1.52
N LYS A 719 -7.75 16.79 2.39
CA LYS A 719 -8.20 17.53 3.57
C LYS A 719 -7.04 17.86 4.51
N TRP A 720 -6.14 16.90 4.77
CA TRP A 720 -4.96 17.14 5.60
C TRP A 720 -3.99 18.13 4.94
N LEU A 721 -3.70 17.96 3.64
CA LEU A 721 -2.83 18.86 2.88
C LEU A 721 -3.38 20.29 2.90
N ARG A 722 -4.68 20.48 2.66
CA ARG A 722 -5.31 21.81 2.72
C ARG A 722 -5.16 22.45 4.10
N ASN A 723 -5.40 21.70 5.17
CA ASN A 723 -5.21 22.20 6.54
C ASN A 723 -3.76 22.61 6.81
N ALA A 724 -2.78 21.81 6.35
CA ALA A 724 -1.36 22.15 6.47
C ALA A 724 -1.02 23.45 5.73
N TYR A 725 -1.60 23.63 4.53
CA TYR A 725 -1.43 24.83 3.71
C TYR A 725 -2.06 26.05 4.39
N ASP A 726 -3.32 25.94 4.83
CA ASP A 726 -4.02 27.01 5.54
C ASP A 726 -3.25 27.43 6.80
N ILE A 727 -2.73 26.48 7.59
CA ILE A 727 -1.92 26.80 8.77
C ILE A 727 -0.66 27.57 8.37
N THR A 728 0.01 27.13 7.31
CA THR A 728 1.28 27.71 6.85
C THR A 728 1.07 29.14 6.32
N VAL A 729 0.10 29.34 5.43
CA VAL A 729 -0.23 30.67 4.86
C VAL A 729 -0.72 31.63 5.95
N ASN A 730 -1.49 31.17 6.93
CA ASN A 730 -1.98 32.04 8.00
C ASN A 730 -0.93 32.37 9.08
N SER A 731 0.17 31.61 9.15
CA SER A 731 1.21 31.79 10.18
C SER A 731 2.46 32.50 9.66
N LEU A 732 2.75 32.40 8.37
CA LEU A 732 3.93 32.99 7.74
C LEU A 732 3.49 34.01 6.69
N ALA A 733 4.15 35.16 6.64
CA ALA A 733 3.97 36.07 5.53
C ALA A 733 4.44 35.38 4.24
N SER A 734 3.55 35.23 3.27
CA SER A 734 3.87 34.63 1.98
C SER A 734 4.62 35.62 1.10
N ASP A 735 5.94 35.47 0.95
CA ASP A 735 6.69 36.06 -0.17
C ASP A 735 6.79 34.99 -1.27
N ILE A 736 6.24 35.28 -2.45
CA ILE A 736 6.27 34.35 -3.59
C ILE A 736 7.70 34.06 -4.06
N ASN A 737 8.65 34.95 -3.80
CA ASN A 737 10.07 34.74 -4.11
C ASN A 737 10.78 33.87 -3.06
N GLN A 738 10.15 33.68 -1.89
CA GLN A 738 10.64 32.84 -0.80
C GLN A 738 9.47 32.03 -0.21
N PRO A 739 8.84 31.16 -1.02
CA PRO A 739 7.64 30.46 -0.60
C PRO A 739 7.93 29.56 0.62
N PRO A 740 7.07 29.57 1.64
CA PRO A 740 7.16 28.61 2.73
C PRO A 740 7.09 27.17 2.24
N LEU A 741 7.69 26.28 3.02
CA LEU A 741 7.78 24.86 2.70
C LEU A 741 6.68 24.09 3.42
N VAL A 742 6.08 23.13 2.71
CA VAL A 742 5.27 22.04 3.26
C VAL A 742 5.84 20.74 2.72
N PHE A 743 5.84 19.68 3.52
CA PHE A 743 6.37 18.39 3.12
C PHE A 743 5.28 17.32 2.99
N ALA A 744 5.55 16.31 2.18
CA ALA A 744 4.78 15.07 2.12
C ALA A 744 5.69 13.87 2.41
N ASN A 745 5.27 13.03 3.35
CA ASN A 745 5.87 11.72 3.61
C ASN A 745 4.99 10.65 2.94
N ALA A 746 5.28 10.16 1.74
CA ALA A 746 6.45 10.43 0.90
C ALA A 746 6.08 10.39 -0.59
N TRP A 747 7.08 10.61 -1.45
CA TRP A 747 6.99 10.28 -2.87
C TRP A 747 6.79 8.77 -3.05
N ASN A 748 7.68 7.95 -2.48
CA ASN A 748 7.81 6.53 -2.81
C ASN A 748 8.11 5.60 -1.61
N GLU A 749 7.59 5.85 -0.40
CA GLU A 749 7.70 4.89 0.73
C GLU A 749 6.70 3.72 0.59
N TRP A 750 6.87 2.89 -0.44
CA TRP A 750 5.94 1.83 -0.83
C TRP A 750 5.73 0.76 0.26
N ALA A 751 6.78 0.35 0.97
CA ALA A 751 6.68 -0.67 2.01
C ALA A 751 6.06 -0.14 3.31
N GLU A 752 5.85 1.17 3.42
CA GLU A 752 5.04 1.82 4.44
C GLU A 752 3.69 2.31 3.90
N GLY A 753 3.33 1.97 2.65
CA GLY A 753 2.11 2.44 2.00
C GLY A 753 2.01 3.96 1.82
N ALA A 754 3.04 4.72 2.18
CA ALA A 754 3.08 6.18 2.25
C ALA A 754 3.65 6.77 0.95
N HIS A 755 3.00 6.53 -0.19
CA HIS A 755 3.46 6.96 -1.51
C HIS A 755 2.47 7.90 -2.19
N LEU A 756 2.99 8.95 -2.83
CA LEU A 756 2.27 9.79 -3.80
C LEU A 756 2.30 9.17 -5.20
N GLU A 757 3.30 8.32 -5.49
CA GLU A 757 3.41 7.65 -6.78
C GLU A 757 2.13 6.88 -7.14
N PRO A 758 1.75 6.85 -8.43
CA PRO A 758 0.54 6.18 -8.87
C PRO A 758 0.55 4.67 -8.57
N ASP A 759 -0.56 4.17 -8.04
CA ASP A 759 -0.77 2.75 -7.75
C ASP A 759 -1.89 2.14 -8.63
N ARG A 760 -2.14 0.84 -8.49
CA ARG A 760 -3.21 0.16 -9.25
C ARG A 760 -4.62 0.41 -8.72
N LYS A 761 -4.79 0.93 -7.50
CA LYS A 761 -6.11 1.12 -6.87
C LYS A 761 -6.64 2.53 -7.14
N TYR A 762 -5.88 3.53 -6.73
CA TYR A 762 -6.20 4.95 -6.86
C TYR A 762 -5.63 5.58 -8.13
N GLY A 763 -4.73 4.91 -8.86
CA GLY A 763 -4.10 5.50 -10.04
C GLY A 763 -3.36 6.77 -9.65
N TYR A 764 -3.69 7.89 -10.30
CA TYR A 764 -3.13 9.21 -10.03
C TYR A 764 -3.89 9.96 -8.93
N GLY A 765 -4.76 9.30 -8.16
CA GLY A 765 -5.67 9.96 -7.21
C GLY A 765 -4.97 10.84 -6.18
N TYR A 766 -3.86 10.38 -5.59
CA TYR A 766 -3.08 11.19 -4.65
C TYR A 766 -2.39 12.40 -5.31
N LEU A 767 -1.92 12.25 -6.56
CA LEU A 767 -1.35 13.35 -7.33
C LEU A 767 -2.43 14.37 -7.73
N HIS A 768 -3.60 13.92 -8.17
CA HIS A 768 -4.76 14.80 -8.41
C HIS A 768 -5.18 15.53 -7.14
N ALA A 769 -5.28 14.82 -6.01
CA ALA A 769 -5.56 15.43 -4.71
C ALA A 769 -4.55 16.56 -4.38
N THR A 770 -3.26 16.28 -4.60
CA THR A 770 -2.18 17.26 -4.42
C THR A 770 -2.37 18.48 -5.31
N ALA A 771 -2.54 18.27 -6.62
CA ALA A 771 -2.64 19.33 -7.61
C ALA A 771 -3.87 20.23 -7.38
N ASN A 772 -5.01 19.66 -7.00
CA ASN A 772 -6.22 20.45 -6.74
C ASN A 772 -6.10 21.31 -5.49
N VAL A 773 -5.57 20.76 -4.40
CA VAL A 773 -5.30 21.54 -3.20
C VAL A 773 -4.33 22.68 -3.55
N MET A 774 -3.21 22.37 -4.21
CA MET A 774 -2.25 23.37 -4.66
C MET A 774 -2.90 24.49 -5.49
N ARG A 775 -3.77 24.13 -6.45
CA ARG A 775 -4.47 25.06 -7.33
C ARG A 775 -5.34 26.06 -6.57
N ASP A 776 -6.00 25.64 -5.49
CA ASP A 776 -6.84 26.53 -4.67
C ASP A 776 -6.05 27.68 -4.03
N PHE A 777 -4.75 27.47 -3.78
CA PHE A 777 -3.85 28.45 -3.19
C PHE A 777 -3.10 29.29 -4.21
N ILE A 778 -3.12 28.95 -5.51
CA ILE A 778 -2.48 29.75 -6.56
C ILE A 778 -3.01 31.18 -6.48
N VAL A 779 -2.08 32.15 -6.41
CA VAL A 779 -2.44 33.56 -6.41
C VAL A 779 -3.02 33.90 -7.80
N PRO A 780 -4.28 34.41 -7.88
CA PRO A 780 -4.88 34.78 -9.15
C PRO A 780 -4.00 35.77 -9.90
N ASP A 781 -4.04 35.69 -11.23
CA ASP A 781 -3.34 36.68 -12.05
C ASP A 781 -3.96 38.05 -11.78
N ARG A 782 -3.12 39.03 -11.43
CA ARG A 782 -3.57 40.40 -11.15
C ARG A 782 -4.41 40.96 -12.30
N ARG A 783 -4.03 40.65 -13.54
CA ARG A 783 -4.74 41.14 -14.72
C ARG A 783 -6.12 40.48 -14.86
N LEU A 784 -6.25 39.19 -14.53
CA LEU A 784 -7.54 38.49 -14.47
C LEU A 784 -8.47 39.15 -13.45
N VAL A 785 -7.97 39.45 -12.25
CA VAL A 785 -8.75 40.11 -11.18
C VAL A 785 -9.24 41.48 -11.65
N GLU A 786 -8.32 42.33 -12.11
CA GLU A 786 -8.64 43.69 -12.57
C GLU A 786 -9.68 43.69 -13.71
N LEU A 787 -9.53 42.81 -14.70
CA LEU A 787 -10.44 42.74 -15.85
C LEU A 787 -11.80 42.18 -15.47
N SER A 788 -11.85 41.25 -14.52
CA SER A 788 -13.13 40.69 -14.03
C SER A 788 -13.93 41.77 -13.31
N GLU A 789 -13.32 42.50 -12.37
CA GLU A 789 -13.97 43.61 -11.66
C GLU A 789 -14.46 44.72 -12.63
N GLN A 790 -13.61 45.09 -13.59
CA GLN A 790 -13.97 46.08 -14.62
C GLN A 790 -15.12 45.61 -15.51
N SER A 791 -15.09 44.34 -15.93
CA SER A 791 -16.14 43.72 -16.74
C SER A 791 -17.48 43.74 -16.01
N GLN A 792 -17.51 43.32 -14.74
CA GLN A 792 -18.72 43.30 -13.92
C GLN A 792 -19.31 44.71 -13.75
N GLY A 793 -18.48 45.73 -13.47
CA GLY A 793 -18.95 47.11 -13.32
C GLY A 793 -19.44 47.77 -14.62
N LYS A 794 -18.86 47.38 -15.77
CA LYS A 794 -19.23 47.89 -17.10
C LYS A 794 -20.37 47.13 -17.76
N PHE A 795 -20.66 45.91 -17.30
CA PHE A 795 -21.71 45.06 -17.86
C PHE A 795 -23.05 45.80 -17.86
N ARG A 796 -23.74 45.79 -19.00
CA ARG A 796 -25.11 46.29 -19.13
C ARG A 796 -25.92 45.27 -19.88
N LYS A 797 -27.08 44.88 -19.33
CA LYS A 797 -28.05 44.02 -20.03
C LYS A 797 -28.49 44.68 -21.33
N ARG A 798 -28.40 43.96 -22.45
CA ARG A 798 -28.81 44.44 -23.79
C ARG A 798 -29.87 43.56 -24.43
N SER A 799 -30.08 42.35 -23.92
CA SER A 799 -30.96 41.35 -24.53
C SER A 799 -31.93 40.72 -23.53
N ARG A 800 -32.95 40.04 -24.06
CA ARG A 800 -33.85 39.17 -23.28
C ARG A 800 -33.25 37.78 -23.05
N SER A 801 -32.22 37.42 -23.83
CA SER A 801 -31.51 36.14 -23.73
C SER A 801 -30.06 36.31 -23.26
N ALA A 802 -29.52 35.27 -22.62
CA ALA A 802 -28.13 35.23 -22.19
C ALA A 802 -27.47 33.87 -22.47
N ILE A 803 -26.15 33.87 -22.62
CA ILE A 803 -25.30 32.67 -22.70
C ILE A 803 -24.40 32.65 -21.47
N VAL A 804 -24.34 31.52 -20.79
CA VAL A 804 -23.45 31.25 -19.67
C VAL A 804 -22.47 30.17 -20.09
N LEU A 805 -21.21 30.56 -20.26
CA LEU A 805 -20.11 29.64 -20.54
C LEU A 805 -19.26 29.44 -19.30
N HIS A 806 -19.11 28.19 -18.87
CA HIS A 806 -18.00 27.81 -17.99
C HIS A 806 -16.78 27.39 -18.81
N LEU A 807 -15.79 28.27 -18.91
CA LEU A 807 -14.54 28.03 -19.62
C LEU A 807 -13.50 27.49 -18.63
N HIS A 808 -13.55 26.18 -18.39
CA HIS A 808 -12.58 25.46 -17.59
C HIS A 808 -11.23 25.30 -18.32
N TYR A 809 -11.30 24.92 -19.60
CA TYR A 809 -10.16 24.70 -20.49
C TYR A 809 -10.00 25.93 -21.38
N ASP A 810 -9.10 26.82 -20.99
CA ASP A 810 -8.92 28.12 -21.61
C ASP A 810 -8.37 28.06 -23.04
N ASP A 811 -7.65 26.99 -23.38
CA ASP A 811 -7.14 26.72 -24.72
C ASP A 811 -8.26 26.48 -25.76
N LEU A 812 -9.44 26.02 -25.31
CA LEU A 812 -10.61 25.81 -26.17
C LEU A 812 -11.39 27.10 -26.48
N PHE A 813 -11.01 28.25 -25.92
CA PHE A 813 -11.72 29.49 -26.19
C PHE A 813 -11.75 29.84 -27.68
N GLY A 814 -10.65 29.57 -28.40
CA GLY A 814 -10.55 29.84 -29.84
C GLY A 814 -11.66 29.18 -30.65
N GLU A 815 -11.93 27.90 -30.37
CA GLU A 815 -12.97 27.09 -31.02
C GLU A 815 -14.38 27.49 -30.56
N ILE A 816 -14.59 27.62 -29.25
CA ILE A 816 -15.90 27.93 -28.67
C ILE A 816 -16.38 29.34 -29.05
N ARG A 817 -15.46 30.28 -29.25
CA ARG A 817 -15.75 31.66 -29.65
C ARG A 817 -16.58 31.73 -30.94
N GLU A 818 -16.37 30.82 -31.90
CA GLU A 818 -17.15 30.81 -33.14
C GLU A 818 -18.62 30.49 -32.86
N SER A 819 -18.90 29.47 -32.05
CA SER A 819 -20.27 29.16 -31.62
C SER A 819 -20.89 30.27 -30.78
N LEU A 820 -20.14 30.92 -29.88
CA LEU A 820 -20.65 32.08 -29.13
C LEU A 820 -21.01 33.26 -30.03
N SER A 821 -20.24 33.48 -31.11
CA SER A 821 -20.50 34.56 -32.07
C SER A 821 -21.83 34.37 -32.82
N ASN A 822 -22.32 33.14 -32.91
CA ASN A 822 -23.67 32.88 -33.44
C ASN A 822 -24.77 33.42 -32.52
N ALA A 823 -24.50 33.59 -31.23
CA ALA A 823 -25.43 34.18 -30.26
C ALA A 823 -25.13 35.67 -29.98
N ALA A 824 -24.65 36.43 -30.98
CA ALA A 824 -24.27 37.84 -30.83
C ALA A 824 -25.39 38.76 -30.28
N ASP A 825 -26.66 38.37 -30.47
CA ASP A 825 -27.83 39.08 -29.96
C ASP A 825 -28.14 38.77 -28.47
N SER A 826 -27.39 37.86 -27.83
CA SER A 826 -27.54 37.50 -26.41
C SER A 826 -26.45 38.12 -25.54
N ASP A 827 -26.76 38.40 -24.27
CA ASP A 827 -25.74 38.82 -23.31
C ASP A 827 -24.84 37.64 -22.91
N ILE A 828 -23.55 37.88 -22.66
CA ILE A 828 -22.58 36.80 -22.45
C ILE A 828 -22.03 36.86 -21.03
N PHE A 829 -22.11 35.74 -20.32
CA PHE A 829 -21.52 35.49 -19.01
C PHE A 829 -20.47 34.40 -19.17
N ILE A 830 -19.22 34.67 -18.79
CA ILE A 830 -18.14 33.69 -18.86
C ILE A 830 -17.53 33.54 -17.47
N THR A 831 -17.48 32.29 -17.02
CA THR A 831 -16.81 31.92 -15.77
C THR A 831 -15.51 31.20 -16.09
N LEU A 832 -14.43 31.61 -15.42
CA LEU A 832 -13.08 31.08 -15.59
C LEU A 832 -12.64 30.35 -14.33
N ARG A 833 -11.58 29.55 -14.47
CA ARG A 833 -10.85 29.07 -13.29
C ARG A 833 -10.05 30.20 -12.65
N ARG A 834 -9.88 30.13 -11.35
CA ARG A 834 -9.12 31.12 -10.56
C ARG A 834 -7.64 31.22 -10.96
N ASP A 835 -7.06 30.11 -11.42
CA ASP A 835 -5.69 30.00 -11.89
C ASP A 835 -5.52 30.39 -13.37
N ALA A 836 -6.60 30.75 -14.08
CA ALA A 836 -6.53 31.14 -15.49
C ALA A 836 -5.57 32.33 -15.72
N PRO A 837 -4.82 32.35 -16.84
CA PRO A 837 -3.97 33.48 -17.19
C PRO A 837 -4.79 34.75 -17.50
N GLY A 838 -4.26 35.93 -17.16
CA GLY A 838 -4.90 37.21 -17.49
C GLY A 838 -5.07 37.45 -18.99
N ALA A 839 -4.19 36.89 -19.82
CA ALA A 839 -4.27 36.96 -21.27
C ALA A 839 -5.57 36.34 -21.85
N VAL A 840 -6.12 35.33 -21.17
CA VAL A 840 -7.38 34.70 -21.57
C VAL A 840 -8.54 35.68 -21.36
N ALA A 841 -8.58 36.37 -20.21
CA ALA A 841 -9.57 37.40 -19.92
C ALA A 841 -9.48 38.58 -20.91
N GLU A 842 -8.26 38.98 -21.30
CA GLU A 842 -8.05 40.00 -22.35
C GLU A 842 -8.63 39.57 -23.70
N SER A 843 -8.34 38.35 -24.13
CA SER A 843 -8.86 37.78 -25.38
C SER A 843 -10.39 37.73 -25.40
N ILE A 844 -10.98 37.35 -24.27
CA ILE A 844 -12.45 37.32 -24.11
C ILE A 844 -13.03 38.73 -24.23
N LEU A 845 -12.53 39.71 -23.48
CA LEU A 845 -13.08 41.08 -23.50
C LEU A 845 -12.78 41.83 -24.79
N HIS A 846 -11.71 41.50 -25.50
CA HIS A 846 -11.46 42.01 -26.84
C HIS A 846 -12.53 41.54 -27.82
N THR A 847 -12.94 40.27 -27.73
CA THR A 847 -13.97 39.69 -28.60
C THR A 847 -15.37 40.14 -28.19
N PHE A 848 -15.65 40.13 -26.88
CA PHE A 848 -16.96 40.43 -26.30
C PHE A 848 -16.82 41.54 -25.24
N PRO A 849 -16.77 42.83 -25.65
CA PRO A 849 -16.52 43.95 -24.74
C PRO A 849 -17.59 44.15 -23.65
N ASN A 850 -18.79 43.59 -23.83
CA ASN A 850 -19.89 43.62 -22.87
C ASN A 850 -20.07 42.28 -22.12
N ALA A 851 -19.11 41.35 -22.19
CA ALA A 851 -19.22 40.11 -21.43
C ALA A 851 -19.09 40.38 -19.92
N TYR A 852 -19.83 39.62 -19.11
CA TYR A 852 -19.66 39.54 -17.66
C TYR A 852 -18.66 38.44 -17.33
N LEU A 853 -17.52 38.80 -16.73
CA LEU A 853 -16.48 37.87 -16.32
C LEU A 853 -16.48 37.62 -14.82
N ALA A 854 -16.40 36.34 -14.45
CA ALA A 854 -16.12 35.92 -13.09
C ALA A 854 -15.13 34.76 -13.10
N TYR A 855 -14.46 34.53 -11.98
CA TYR A 855 -13.56 33.39 -11.81
C TYR A 855 -13.82 32.70 -10.48
N PHE A 856 -13.67 31.38 -10.46
CA PHE A 856 -13.99 30.54 -9.30
C PHE A 856 -12.91 29.49 -9.05
N ARG A 857 -12.88 28.96 -7.83
CA ARG A 857 -12.06 27.78 -7.51
C ARG A 857 -12.52 26.58 -8.33
N ASN A 858 -11.62 25.64 -8.58
CA ASN A 858 -11.96 24.42 -9.31
C ASN A 858 -12.73 23.44 -8.41
N ARG A 859 -14.01 23.73 -8.16
CA ARG A 859 -14.85 22.97 -7.25
C ARG A 859 -16.28 22.92 -7.77
N GLY A 860 -16.87 21.72 -7.81
CA GLY A 860 -18.23 21.53 -8.31
C GLY A 860 -18.37 21.73 -9.82
N ARG A 861 -17.25 21.56 -10.55
CA ARG A 861 -17.15 21.61 -12.02
C ARG A 861 -17.78 22.87 -12.61
N ASP A 862 -18.61 22.72 -13.63
CA ASP A 862 -19.37 23.79 -14.26
C ASP A 862 -20.67 24.13 -13.50
N ILE A 863 -21.12 23.26 -12.58
CA ILE A 863 -22.39 23.41 -11.85
C ILE A 863 -22.27 24.47 -10.76
N GLN A 864 -21.22 24.42 -9.93
CA GLN A 864 -21.06 25.37 -8.84
C GLN A 864 -20.83 26.82 -9.36
N PRO A 865 -19.95 27.08 -10.35
CA PRO A 865 -19.80 28.40 -10.95
C PRO A 865 -21.12 28.91 -11.55
N PHE A 866 -21.88 28.03 -12.20
CA PHE A 866 -23.21 28.36 -12.71
C PHE A 866 -24.15 28.79 -11.58
N LEU A 867 -24.23 28.04 -10.48
CA LEU A 867 -25.08 28.39 -9.33
C LEU A 867 -24.69 29.71 -8.67
N GLN A 868 -23.42 30.12 -8.73
CA GLN A 868 -22.97 31.43 -8.22
C GLN A 868 -23.41 32.59 -9.13
N ILE A 869 -23.47 32.37 -10.45
CA ILE A 869 -23.94 33.38 -11.42
C ILE A 869 -25.47 33.39 -11.54
N PHE A 870 -26.12 32.27 -11.24
CA PHE A 870 -27.55 32.10 -11.48
C PHE A 870 -28.46 33.13 -10.78
N PRO A 871 -28.21 33.56 -9.53
CA PRO A 871 -28.95 34.65 -8.90
C PRO A 871 -28.90 35.97 -9.69
N VAL A 872 -27.77 36.27 -10.33
CA VAL A 872 -27.63 37.46 -11.19
C VAL A 872 -28.55 37.36 -12.40
N LEU A 873 -28.58 36.19 -13.06
CA LEU A 873 -29.43 35.93 -14.22
C LEU A 873 -30.93 36.03 -13.88
N LEU A 874 -31.32 35.52 -12.71
CA LEU A 874 -32.69 35.61 -12.19
C LEU A 874 -33.09 37.06 -11.89
N ASN A 875 -32.24 37.82 -11.20
CA ASN A 875 -32.52 39.20 -10.80
C ASN A 875 -32.58 40.16 -12.00
N GLU A 876 -31.74 39.93 -13.02
CA GLU A 876 -31.78 40.69 -14.27
C GLU A 876 -33.01 40.36 -15.12
N GLY A 877 -33.75 39.28 -14.83
CA GLY A 877 -34.99 38.92 -15.51
C GLY A 877 -34.76 38.50 -16.97
N TYR A 878 -33.83 37.57 -17.21
CA TYR A 878 -33.68 36.92 -18.52
C TYR A 878 -34.82 35.93 -18.78
N GLU A 879 -35.23 35.81 -20.04
CA GLU A 879 -36.34 34.93 -20.44
C GLU A 879 -35.87 33.58 -20.97
N ALA A 880 -34.71 33.57 -21.63
CA ALA A 880 -34.05 32.37 -22.13
C ALA A 880 -32.55 32.46 -21.85
N VAL A 881 -31.98 31.42 -21.25
CA VAL A 881 -30.55 31.34 -20.95
C VAL A 881 -29.98 30.04 -21.50
N CYS A 882 -28.88 30.11 -22.23
CA CYS A 882 -28.11 28.94 -22.65
C CYS A 882 -26.99 28.67 -21.68
N LYS A 883 -26.90 27.47 -21.13
CA LYS A 883 -25.75 27.02 -20.34
C LYS A 883 -24.87 26.11 -21.19
N VAL A 884 -23.57 26.42 -21.28
CA VAL A 884 -22.55 25.64 -21.99
C VAL A 884 -21.24 25.61 -21.20
N HIS A 885 -20.33 24.68 -21.53
CA HIS A 885 -19.04 24.57 -20.85
C HIS A 885 -17.94 24.02 -21.78
N SER A 886 -16.67 24.23 -21.43
CA SER A 886 -15.53 23.82 -22.26
C SER A 886 -14.94 22.44 -21.93
N LYS A 887 -15.71 21.51 -21.36
CA LYS A 887 -15.23 20.19 -20.91
C LYS A 887 -14.47 19.41 -22.02
N LYS A 888 -13.31 18.85 -21.66
CA LYS A 888 -12.63 17.76 -22.38
C LYS A 888 -12.99 16.43 -21.73
N SER A 889 -13.20 15.37 -22.50
CA SER A 889 -13.41 14.03 -21.95
C SER A 889 -12.33 13.07 -22.47
N PRO A 890 -11.07 13.21 -22.03
CA PRO A 890 -9.92 12.45 -22.56
C PRO A 890 -10.05 10.92 -22.37
N HIS A 891 -10.89 10.48 -21.43
CA HIS A 891 -11.13 9.04 -21.18
C HIS A 891 -12.14 8.40 -22.14
N ARG A 892 -12.73 9.20 -23.04
CA ARG A 892 -13.73 8.74 -24.02
C ARG A 892 -13.29 9.15 -25.43
N HIS A 893 -13.20 8.17 -26.33
CA HIS A 893 -12.89 8.44 -27.75
C HIS A 893 -13.92 9.36 -28.45
N ASP A 894 -15.13 9.52 -27.91
CA ASP A 894 -16.21 10.36 -28.44
C ASP A 894 -16.42 11.69 -27.68
N GLY A 895 -15.58 12.00 -26.70
CA GLY A 895 -15.75 13.12 -25.77
C GLY A 895 -15.85 14.50 -26.42
N ASP A 896 -14.89 14.81 -27.29
CA ASP A 896 -14.86 16.08 -28.03
C ASP A 896 -16.01 16.16 -29.03
N THR A 897 -16.34 15.05 -29.68
CA THR A 897 -17.49 14.94 -30.59
C THR A 897 -18.81 15.24 -29.87
N LEU A 898 -19.00 14.77 -28.63
CA LEU A 898 -20.18 15.07 -27.82
C LEU A 898 -20.28 16.56 -27.47
N ARG A 899 -19.18 17.19 -27.05
CA ARG A 899 -19.12 18.65 -26.80
C ARG A 899 -19.49 19.43 -28.07
N ASP A 900 -18.85 19.09 -29.18
CA ASP A 900 -19.02 19.81 -30.44
C ASP A 900 -20.44 19.63 -31.00
N ASN A 901 -21.02 18.45 -30.85
CA ASN A 901 -22.41 18.19 -31.22
C ASN A 901 -23.39 18.98 -30.34
N ALA A 902 -23.14 19.07 -29.03
CA ALA A 902 -23.96 19.88 -28.13
C ALA A 902 -23.85 21.38 -28.44
N LEU A 903 -22.64 21.90 -28.68
CA LEU A 903 -22.42 23.30 -29.07
C LEU A 903 -23.08 23.62 -30.41
N LYS A 904 -22.93 22.76 -31.43
CA LYS A 904 -23.64 22.91 -32.72
C LYS A 904 -25.16 22.82 -32.54
N GLY A 905 -25.63 21.92 -31.68
CA GLY A 905 -27.04 21.74 -31.37
C GLY A 905 -27.66 22.87 -30.55
N LEU A 906 -26.88 23.73 -29.90
CA LEU A 906 -27.39 24.83 -29.08
C LEU A 906 -27.09 26.22 -29.68
N LEU A 907 -25.98 26.34 -30.41
CA LEU A 907 -25.38 27.58 -30.89
C LEU A 907 -24.88 27.47 -32.35
N GLY A 908 -25.46 26.57 -33.16
CA GLY A 908 -24.92 26.21 -34.48
C GLY A 908 -24.93 27.33 -35.54
N SER A 909 -25.90 28.25 -35.50
CA SER A 909 -25.93 29.44 -36.37
C SER A 909 -26.78 30.57 -35.77
N PRO A 910 -26.64 31.83 -36.22
CA PRO A 910 -27.42 32.94 -35.68
C PRO A 910 -28.93 32.78 -35.87
N GLU A 911 -29.33 32.24 -37.02
CA GLU A 911 -30.74 31.99 -37.31
C GLU A 911 -31.31 30.90 -36.39
N TYR A 912 -30.52 29.86 -36.14
CA TYR A 912 -30.89 28.77 -35.27
C TYR A 912 -31.07 29.22 -33.81
N VAL A 913 -30.15 30.05 -33.31
CA VAL A 913 -30.26 30.64 -31.96
C VAL A 913 -31.52 31.52 -31.85
N ARG A 914 -31.81 32.35 -32.85
CA ARG A 914 -33.04 33.18 -32.86
C ARG A 914 -34.30 32.32 -32.80
N GLN A 915 -34.36 31.21 -33.54
CA GLN A 915 -35.50 30.30 -33.50
C GLN A 915 -35.68 29.64 -32.12
N ILE A 916 -34.59 29.28 -31.44
CA ILE A 916 -34.67 28.74 -30.07
C ILE A 916 -35.22 29.80 -29.11
N VAL A 917 -34.69 31.03 -29.15
CA VAL A 917 -35.15 32.12 -28.28
C VAL A 917 -36.63 32.43 -28.55
N GLN A 918 -37.04 32.50 -29.82
CA GLN A 918 -38.44 32.71 -30.20
C GLN A 918 -39.37 31.63 -29.62
N ARG A 919 -38.96 30.36 -29.54
CA ARG A 919 -39.77 29.30 -28.91
C ARG A 919 -40.00 29.56 -27.42
N PHE A 920 -39.02 30.12 -26.70
CA PHE A 920 -39.22 30.52 -25.30
C PHE A 920 -40.15 31.76 -25.20
N GLU A 921 -40.16 32.64 -26.19
CA GLU A 921 -41.08 33.77 -26.22
C GLU A 921 -42.52 33.33 -26.52
N GLU A 922 -42.70 32.41 -27.46
CA GLU A 922 -44.02 31.91 -27.90
C GLU A 922 -44.64 30.90 -26.92
N ASN A 923 -43.82 30.17 -26.17
CA ASN A 923 -44.28 29.16 -25.22
C ASN A 923 -43.87 29.49 -23.77
N PRO A 924 -44.77 30.12 -22.97
CA PRO A 924 -44.53 30.40 -21.56
C PRO A 924 -44.27 29.16 -20.70
N GLU A 925 -44.81 28.00 -21.08
CA GLU A 925 -44.65 26.73 -20.38
C GLU A 925 -43.35 26.01 -20.73
N LEU A 926 -42.56 26.49 -21.70
CA LEU A 926 -41.25 25.92 -22.00
C LEU A 926 -40.24 26.31 -20.92
N GLY A 927 -39.72 25.31 -20.20
CA GLY A 927 -38.78 25.49 -19.10
C GLY A 927 -37.35 25.13 -19.46
N LEU A 928 -37.14 24.02 -20.19
CA LEU A 928 -35.82 23.53 -20.55
C LEU A 928 -35.84 22.90 -21.94
N LEU A 929 -34.82 23.19 -22.73
CA LEU A 929 -34.61 22.67 -24.07
C LEU A 929 -33.18 22.15 -24.22
N ALA A 930 -33.03 20.83 -24.30
CA ALA A 930 -31.74 20.15 -24.38
C ALA A 930 -31.36 19.79 -25.84
N PRO A 931 -30.07 19.56 -26.16
CA PRO A 931 -29.67 19.01 -27.45
C PRO A 931 -30.41 17.70 -27.78
N ALA A 932 -30.63 17.42 -29.07
CA ALA A 932 -31.25 16.17 -29.50
C ALA A 932 -30.46 14.94 -29.03
N GLY A 933 -31.15 13.95 -28.44
CA GLY A 933 -30.56 12.72 -27.91
C GLY A 933 -29.76 12.88 -26.60
N SER A 934 -29.92 13.99 -25.89
CA SER A 934 -29.19 14.26 -24.64
C SER A 934 -30.03 14.09 -23.37
N LEU A 935 -31.35 14.00 -23.48
CA LEU A 935 -32.22 13.69 -22.34
C LEU A 935 -32.16 12.19 -22.05
N LEU A 936 -31.52 11.85 -20.94
CA LEU A 936 -31.37 10.48 -20.47
C LEU A 936 -32.33 10.19 -19.33
N ASP A 937 -32.87 8.97 -19.29
CA ASP A 937 -33.70 8.46 -18.19
C ASP A 937 -32.85 8.27 -16.93
N LEU A 938 -33.23 8.91 -15.83
CA LEU A 938 -32.58 8.80 -14.52
C LEU A 938 -32.99 7.52 -13.77
N GLY A 939 -34.07 6.85 -14.15
CA GLY A 939 -34.53 5.60 -13.55
C GLY A 939 -33.57 4.42 -13.80
N GLU A 940 -32.77 4.50 -14.87
CA GLU A 940 -31.75 3.49 -15.18
C GLU A 940 -30.69 3.38 -14.07
N LEU A 941 -30.47 2.16 -13.58
CA LEU A 941 -29.60 1.88 -12.43
C LEU A 941 -28.19 2.44 -12.62
N ASP A 942 -27.58 2.21 -13.79
CA ASP A 942 -26.20 2.63 -14.08
C ASP A 942 -26.03 4.16 -14.06
N ARG A 943 -27.11 4.92 -14.24
CA ARG A 943 -27.09 6.38 -14.25
C ARG A 943 -27.36 7.00 -12.89
N ASN A 944 -28.02 6.29 -11.97
CA ASN A 944 -28.35 6.83 -10.65
C ASN A 944 -27.55 6.23 -9.49
N ILE A 945 -26.99 5.03 -9.63
CA ILE A 945 -26.45 4.24 -8.51
C ILE A 945 -25.41 4.99 -7.67
N LEU A 946 -24.48 5.70 -8.31
CA LEU A 946 -23.42 6.45 -7.62
C LEU A 946 -23.92 7.75 -6.98
N ASN A 947 -25.09 8.25 -7.38
CA ASN A 947 -25.62 9.55 -6.95
C ASN A 947 -26.79 9.44 -5.96
N ARG A 948 -27.31 8.24 -5.69
CA ARG A 948 -28.49 8.03 -4.82
C ARG A 948 -28.36 8.71 -3.46
N ASN A 949 -27.19 8.63 -2.85
CA ASN A 949 -26.92 9.29 -1.55
C ASN A 949 -27.19 10.79 -1.59
N TRP A 950 -26.84 11.46 -2.70
CA TRP A 950 -27.10 12.88 -2.88
C TRP A 950 -28.53 13.15 -3.34
N LEU A 951 -29.05 12.36 -4.29
CA LEU A 951 -30.42 12.49 -4.79
C LEU A 951 -31.43 12.38 -3.65
N ASP A 952 -31.28 11.38 -2.77
CA ASP A 952 -32.19 11.14 -1.65
C ASP A 952 -32.11 12.25 -0.58
N ARG A 953 -31.00 13.00 -0.53
CA ARG A 953 -30.87 14.20 0.33
C ARG A 953 -31.48 15.44 -0.30
N LEU A 954 -31.40 15.59 -1.62
CA LEU A 954 -31.86 16.78 -2.35
C LEU A 954 -33.35 16.73 -2.68
N LEU A 955 -33.88 15.56 -3.09
CA LEU A 955 -35.27 15.40 -3.50
C LEU A 955 -36.28 15.85 -2.42
N PRO A 956 -36.13 15.53 -1.11
CA PRO A 956 -37.00 16.07 -0.07
C PRO A 956 -36.96 17.59 0.03
N LYS A 957 -35.77 18.19 -0.11
CA LYS A 957 -35.61 19.66 -0.05
C LYS A 957 -36.29 20.36 -1.24
N LEU A 958 -36.45 19.65 -2.36
CA LEU A 958 -37.14 20.10 -3.56
C LEU A 958 -38.65 19.74 -3.57
N GLY A 959 -39.17 19.12 -2.50
CA GLY A 959 -40.57 18.69 -2.42
C GLY A 959 -40.91 17.47 -3.28
N MET A 960 -39.90 16.69 -3.68
CA MET A 960 -39.99 15.54 -4.58
C MET A 960 -39.76 14.20 -3.86
N GLN A 961 -40.15 14.06 -2.60
CA GLN A 961 -39.93 12.85 -1.79
C GLN A 961 -40.49 11.56 -2.41
N SER A 962 -41.51 11.64 -3.28
CA SER A 962 -42.08 10.50 -3.99
C SER A 962 -41.15 9.87 -5.03
N GLN A 963 -40.09 10.59 -5.42
CA GLN A 963 -39.10 10.13 -6.40
C GLN A 963 -37.98 9.29 -5.77
N ILE A 964 -37.86 9.25 -4.44
CA ILE A 964 -36.83 8.46 -3.76
C ILE A 964 -36.98 6.98 -4.12
N GLY A 965 -35.90 6.39 -4.64
CA GLY A 965 -35.84 5.01 -5.11
C GLY A 965 -36.50 4.74 -6.47
N ARG A 966 -37.27 5.69 -7.02
CA ARG A 966 -37.88 5.59 -8.36
C ARG A 966 -37.05 6.34 -9.40
N TYR A 967 -36.71 7.59 -9.11
CA TYR A 967 -36.03 8.53 -9.98
C TYR A 967 -36.65 8.59 -11.40
N ASP A 968 -37.99 8.56 -11.46
CA ASP A 968 -38.79 8.57 -12.68
C ASP A 968 -38.81 9.99 -13.27
N THR A 969 -37.72 10.33 -13.94
CA THR A 969 -37.48 11.62 -14.57
C THR A 969 -36.34 11.50 -15.59
N VAL A 970 -36.18 12.52 -16.41
CA VAL A 970 -35.07 12.63 -17.35
C VAL A 970 -34.09 13.71 -16.90
N PHE A 971 -32.88 13.73 -17.46
CA PHE A 971 -31.92 14.80 -17.25
C PHE A 971 -31.09 15.09 -18.50
N PRO A 972 -30.67 16.35 -18.73
CA PRO A 972 -29.81 16.72 -19.85
C PRO A 972 -28.37 16.30 -19.56
N ALA A 973 -27.95 15.16 -20.09
CA ALA A 973 -26.60 14.64 -19.91
C ALA A 973 -25.56 15.58 -20.52
N GLY A 974 -24.50 15.85 -19.77
CA GLY A 974 -23.48 16.84 -20.14
C GLY A 974 -23.86 18.27 -19.75
N SER A 975 -24.99 18.50 -19.08
CA SER A 975 -25.36 19.78 -18.46
C SER A 975 -25.39 21.01 -19.41
N MET A 976 -25.50 20.80 -20.72
CA MET A 976 -25.63 21.88 -21.71
C MET A 976 -27.07 21.94 -22.22
N PHE A 977 -27.73 23.09 -22.09
CA PHE A 977 -29.13 23.27 -22.49
C PHE A 977 -29.53 24.75 -22.46
N TRP A 978 -30.63 25.06 -23.15
CA TRP A 978 -31.37 26.31 -22.96
C TRP A 978 -32.42 26.15 -21.87
N PHE A 979 -32.66 27.18 -21.06
CA PHE A 979 -33.67 27.14 -20.01
C PHE A 979 -34.25 28.53 -19.71
N ARG A 980 -35.46 28.52 -19.12
CA ARG A 980 -36.06 29.70 -18.52
C ARG A 980 -35.59 29.82 -17.07
N PRO A 981 -34.99 30.93 -16.64
CA PRO A 981 -34.51 31.08 -15.25
C PRO A 981 -35.55 30.74 -14.19
N GLY A 982 -36.80 31.16 -14.38
CA GLY A 982 -37.91 30.85 -13.46
C GLY A 982 -38.16 29.34 -13.26
N ALA A 983 -37.90 28.51 -14.29
CA ALA A 983 -38.11 27.06 -14.20
C ALA A 983 -37.10 26.36 -13.27
N LEU A 984 -35.93 26.96 -13.04
CA LEU A 984 -34.88 26.40 -12.21
C LEU A 984 -34.71 27.14 -10.87
N ARG A 985 -35.61 28.07 -10.52
CA ARG A 985 -35.50 28.93 -9.33
C ARG A 985 -35.21 28.16 -8.03
N ALA A 986 -35.79 26.96 -7.88
CA ALA A 986 -35.61 26.13 -6.70
C ALA A 986 -34.14 25.77 -6.41
N LEU A 987 -33.25 25.81 -7.42
CA LEU A 987 -31.81 25.61 -7.21
C LEU A 987 -31.18 26.72 -6.36
N VAL A 988 -31.65 27.97 -6.51
CA VAL A 988 -31.19 29.09 -5.68
C VAL A 988 -31.75 28.94 -4.27
N ASP A 989 -32.98 28.46 -4.14
CA ASP A 989 -33.67 28.28 -2.86
C ASP A 989 -33.04 27.15 -2.01
N LEU A 990 -32.32 26.21 -2.62
CA LEU A 990 -31.53 25.21 -1.89
C LEU A 990 -30.39 25.84 -1.05
N ALA A 991 -29.99 27.08 -1.37
CA ALA A 991 -28.96 27.84 -0.67
C ALA A 991 -27.63 27.08 -0.49
N LEU A 992 -27.23 26.30 -1.51
CA LEU A 992 -26.03 25.48 -1.45
C LEU A 992 -24.77 26.36 -1.41
N GLY A 993 -23.97 26.18 -0.36
CA GLY A 993 -22.68 26.84 -0.20
C GLY A 993 -21.61 26.25 -1.13
N SER A 994 -20.60 27.05 -1.48
CA SER A 994 -19.42 26.54 -2.22
C SER A 994 -18.71 25.40 -1.49
N ASP A 995 -18.79 25.38 -0.16
CA ASP A 995 -18.14 24.38 0.68
C ASP A 995 -18.88 23.05 0.80
N GLU A 996 -20.09 22.94 0.25
CA GLU A 996 -20.85 21.68 0.22
C GLU A 996 -20.44 20.75 -0.94
N PHE A 997 -19.80 21.30 -1.97
CA PHE A 997 -19.26 20.53 -3.09
C PHE A 997 -18.00 19.78 -2.68
N GLU A 998 -17.80 18.57 -3.16
CA GLU A 998 -16.58 17.81 -2.90
C GLU A 998 -15.35 18.42 -3.60
N ASP A 999 -14.16 18.06 -3.11
CA ASP A 999 -12.91 18.36 -3.82
C ASP A 999 -12.84 17.58 -5.13
N GLU A 1000 -12.28 18.18 -6.19
CA GLU A 1000 -12.21 17.57 -7.54
C GLU A 1000 -11.07 16.55 -7.66
N LEU A 1001 -11.09 15.46 -6.89
CA LEU A 1001 -10.05 14.43 -6.82
C LEU A 1001 -9.95 13.53 -8.08
N GLY A 1002 -10.54 13.93 -9.20
CA GLY A 1002 -10.61 13.12 -10.43
C GLY A 1002 -11.78 12.13 -10.46
N GLN A 1003 -12.81 12.36 -9.63
CA GLN A 1003 -14.01 11.52 -9.63
C GLN A 1003 -14.70 11.58 -11.00
N ILE A 1004 -15.18 10.45 -11.50
CA ILE A 1004 -15.92 10.42 -12.77
C ILE A 1004 -17.43 10.64 -12.57
N ASP A 1005 -17.96 10.36 -11.37
CA ASP A 1005 -19.38 10.50 -11.01
C ASP A 1005 -19.57 10.52 -9.47
N GLY A 1006 -20.81 10.65 -8.98
CA GLY A 1006 -21.18 10.43 -7.58
C GLY A 1006 -20.97 11.62 -6.63
N THR A 1007 -20.68 12.80 -7.18
CA THR A 1007 -20.50 14.05 -6.42
C THR A 1007 -21.80 14.88 -6.38
N LEU A 1008 -21.85 15.90 -5.52
CA LEU A 1008 -22.99 16.82 -5.46
C LEU A 1008 -23.27 17.48 -6.82
N ALA A 1009 -22.22 17.85 -7.57
CA ALA A 1009 -22.37 18.43 -8.91
C ALA A 1009 -23.08 17.46 -9.88
N HIS A 1010 -22.69 16.19 -9.87
CA HIS A 1010 -23.29 15.15 -10.68
C HIS A 1010 -24.75 14.85 -10.31
N ALA A 1011 -25.09 14.95 -9.02
CA ALA A 1011 -26.46 14.82 -8.56
C ALA A 1011 -27.33 16.02 -8.99
N LEU A 1012 -26.80 17.24 -8.94
CA LEU A 1012 -27.51 18.45 -9.39
C LEU A 1012 -27.73 18.46 -10.91
N GLU A 1013 -26.75 18.02 -11.70
CA GLU A 1013 -26.89 17.83 -13.14
C GLU A 1013 -28.14 16.97 -13.47
N ARG A 1014 -28.33 15.90 -12.71
CA ARG A 1014 -29.44 14.95 -12.86
C ARG A 1014 -30.80 15.51 -12.44
N LEU A 1015 -30.84 16.65 -11.76
CA LEU A 1015 -32.07 17.22 -11.22
C LEU A 1015 -32.58 18.43 -12.02
N PHE A 1016 -31.84 18.96 -13.00
CA PHE A 1016 -32.28 20.15 -13.75
C PHE A 1016 -33.68 20.00 -14.37
N ALA A 1017 -33.90 18.91 -15.13
CA ALA A 1017 -35.19 18.68 -15.79
C ALA A 1017 -36.30 18.31 -14.78
N ALA A 1018 -35.97 17.56 -13.73
CA ALA A 1018 -36.88 17.23 -12.64
C ALA A 1018 -37.40 18.49 -11.92
N ILE A 1019 -36.51 19.44 -11.64
CA ILE A 1019 -36.82 20.74 -11.04
C ILE A 1019 -37.72 21.58 -11.95
N ALA A 1020 -37.39 21.67 -13.23
CA ALA A 1020 -38.22 22.38 -14.20
C ALA A 1020 -39.65 21.81 -14.27
N SER A 1021 -39.76 20.47 -14.27
CA SER A 1021 -41.04 19.76 -14.33
C SER A 1021 -41.86 19.95 -13.05
N GLN A 1022 -41.21 19.90 -11.89
CA GLN A 1022 -41.84 20.15 -10.58
C GLN A 1022 -42.36 21.59 -10.46
N ALA A 1023 -41.70 22.55 -11.11
CA ALA A 1023 -42.16 23.93 -11.19
C ALA A 1023 -43.30 24.16 -12.21
N GLY A 1024 -43.77 23.10 -12.88
CA GLY A 1024 -44.88 23.14 -13.85
C GLY A 1024 -44.46 23.47 -15.28
N TYR A 1025 -43.16 23.42 -15.59
CA TYR A 1025 -42.66 23.67 -16.94
C TYR A 1025 -42.41 22.38 -17.73
N THR A 1026 -42.48 22.50 -19.05
CA THR A 1026 -42.15 21.43 -19.99
C THR A 1026 -40.65 21.36 -20.26
N VAL A 1027 -40.15 20.13 -20.38
CA VAL A 1027 -38.78 19.80 -20.77
C VAL A 1027 -38.83 19.10 -22.12
N LYS A 1028 -38.02 19.56 -23.09
CA LYS A 1028 -37.98 19.02 -24.45
C LYS A 1028 -36.57 18.93 -24.99
N GLU A 1029 -36.41 18.17 -26.07
CA GLU A 1029 -35.22 18.24 -26.92
C GLU A 1029 -35.44 19.18 -28.10
N ILE A 1030 -34.35 19.62 -28.71
CA ILE A 1030 -34.37 20.41 -29.94
C ILE A 1030 -34.72 19.50 -31.13
N ASP A 1031 -35.78 19.83 -31.85
CA ASP A 1031 -36.39 18.98 -32.89
C ASP A 1031 -36.48 19.66 -34.27
N PHE A 1032 -35.58 20.58 -34.60
CA PHE A 1032 -35.64 21.24 -35.90
C PHE A 1032 -35.53 20.22 -37.04
N PRO A 1033 -36.43 20.24 -38.05
CA PRO A 1033 -36.27 19.41 -39.22
C PRO A 1033 -34.98 19.82 -39.92
N SER A 1034 -34.03 18.91 -40.05
CA SER A 1034 -32.78 19.13 -40.77
C SER A 1034 -33.11 19.48 -42.22
N LYS A 1035 -33.09 20.77 -42.56
CA LYS A 1035 -32.88 21.18 -43.95
C LYS A 1035 -31.38 21.14 -44.18
N ASP A 1036 -30.94 20.08 -44.83
CA ASP A 1036 -29.66 19.87 -45.52
C ASP A 1036 -28.44 20.59 -44.90
N VAL A 1037 -27.65 19.83 -44.12
CA VAL A 1037 -26.22 20.07 -43.92
C VAL A 1037 -25.46 18.82 -44.33
#